data_AF-A0A4U6TK26-F1
#
_entry.id   AF-A0A4U6TK26-F1
#
_cell.length_a   1.000
_cell.length_b   1.000
_cell.length_c   1.000
_cell.angle_alpha   90.00
_cell.angle_beta   90.00
_cell.angle_gamma   90.00
#
_symmetry.space_group_name_H-M   'P 1'
#
loop_
_entity.id
_entity.type
_entity.pdbx_description
1 polymer ?
#
loop_
_entity_poly.entity_id
_entity_poly.type
_entity_poly.pdbx_seq_one_letter_code
_entity_poly.pdbx_strand_id
1 'polypeptide(L)'
;MRMPLGFEPGLARSTHMFSSKNDFLAYVSGIIQHGQCDILEVSAEGNTVIHVAAEQGHHELIQELYVRFNNIKGLLSHQNSALDTPLHCAARAGHVRTVAILIQLAQDYCGESILGCKNEAGDSALHMAARHGHGAATEVLVSVAPELAAELNNAGVSPLYLAVMSGSVQALRAIIACKDASAVGPSLQKQNALHAAVFKSSVMVDLLLEWRPALAEQVDGSGSSPLHIASSDGDSDVVRAILRAAPPRTVYKKDSGGLSALFVAARMGHHRVVNEILEWCPDAAELRDDNGGTFVHAAAKEKSDSFAKEKHRHSVVSLAIENPMLRGLLDVQDKDGNTPLHLAVAAGAPRVVDELLRKGKVRADILNNDGRTALDLAAGSTSFFTTVKLVVMLVGFGAQLRPQRQDHLKLWSGHDSIAKDIERTSDSLAVVAVLIATAALAAGFNVPGGYGEKTGEANLEDRLVFKGFLVLDISAVAASVVAVILLVYGKASRSAGSWKSFAAALQCMWASLICLMLAFYAVLDAVTTTKAVYRYGFPVIFACIVVLSIFIMSRIEPVRTSLTVWRFMCHRAKSSRQTGWRFMCQQRCHLKGWHAVQRQFPLAGAYVLNLCLFTATYVLIGIVGFVGISWLEQLQRMF
;
A
#
# COMPACT_ATOMS: atom_id res chain seq x y z
N MET A 1 72.17 -9.90 19.43
CA MET A 1 72.12 -10.92 18.36
C MET A 1 70.72 -11.53 18.39
N ARG A 2 69.88 -11.21 17.40
CA ARG A 2 68.52 -11.76 17.28
C ARG A 2 68.60 -13.20 16.79
N MET A 3 68.12 -14.14 17.60
CA MET A 3 67.50 -15.37 17.11
C MET A 3 65.98 -15.15 17.07
N PRO A 4 65.29 -15.71 16.07
CA PRO A 4 64.00 -16.34 16.34
C PRO A 4 63.93 -17.73 15.64
N LEU A 5 63.67 -18.82 16.34
CA LEU A 5 62.40 -19.31 16.93
C LEU A 5 61.67 -20.30 16.00
N GLY A 6 61.62 -21.55 16.47
CA GLY A 6 60.55 -22.55 16.36
C GLY A 6 59.72 -22.65 15.08
N PHE A 7 59.88 -23.76 14.36
CA PHE A 7 58.87 -24.29 13.45
C PHE A 7 58.05 -25.35 14.21
N GLU A 8 56.80 -25.04 14.54
CA GLU A 8 55.82 -26.01 15.02
C GLU A 8 55.05 -26.66 13.84
N PRO A 9 54.63 -27.93 13.97
CA PRO A 9 53.79 -28.62 13.00
C PRO A 9 52.33 -28.17 13.20
N GLY A 10 51.91 -27.19 12.41
CA GLY A 10 50.58 -26.61 12.58
C GLY A 10 50.13 -25.82 11.36
N LEU A 11 49.99 -26.49 10.20
CA LEU A 11 49.36 -25.90 9.01
C LEU A 11 47.94 -26.44 8.76
N ALA A 12 47.26 -26.88 9.81
CA ALA A 12 45.85 -27.28 9.76
C ALA A 12 45.07 -26.38 10.71
N ARG A 13 44.63 -25.21 10.23
CA ARG A 13 43.53 -24.37 10.77
C ARG A 13 43.61 -22.96 10.17
N SER A 14 42.97 -22.74 9.02
CA SER A 14 42.15 -21.55 8.76
C SER A 14 41.59 -21.60 7.34
N THR A 15 40.41 -21.02 7.19
CA THR A 15 39.62 -20.73 5.98
C THR A 15 40.35 -19.91 4.90
N HIS A 16 41.67 -19.76 4.99
CA HIS A 16 42.53 -18.99 4.07
C HIS A 16 43.75 -19.83 3.71
N MET A 17 43.57 -20.98 3.05
CA MET A 17 44.70 -21.79 2.61
C MET A 17 45.62 -20.98 1.66
N PHE A 18 45.09 -19.99 0.91
CA PHE A 18 45.88 -19.07 0.10
C PHE A 18 45.27 -17.66 0.08
N SER A 19 45.93 -16.70 0.73
CA SER A 19 45.50 -15.29 0.77
C SER A 19 45.78 -14.53 -0.54
N SER A 20 46.64 -15.08 -1.40
CA SER A 20 46.98 -14.47 -2.69
C SER A 20 47.31 -15.55 -3.74
N LYS A 21 47.15 -15.21 -5.02
CA LYS A 21 47.53 -16.06 -6.17
C LYS A 21 48.98 -16.55 -6.07
N ASN A 22 49.87 -15.74 -5.48
CA ASN A 22 51.28 -16.07 -5.33
C ASN A 22 51.52 -17.13 -4.24
N ASP A 23 50.74 -17.11 -3.17
CA ASP A 23 50.85 -18.12 -2.10
C ASP A 23 50.38 -19.50 -2.60
N PHE A 24 49.34 -19.52 -3.42
CA PHE A 24 48.85 -20.76 -4.06
C PHE A 24 49.87 -21.32 -5.06
N LEU A 25 50.42 -20.47 -5.93
CA LEU A 25 51.45 -20.90 -6.88
C LEU A 25 52.74 -21.34 -6.18
N ALA A 26 53.10 -20.74 -5.04
CA ALA A 26 54.25 -21.15 -4.23
C ALA A 26 54.03 -22.51 -3.56
N TYR A 27 52.86 -22.77 -3.00
CA TYR A 27 52.51 -24.08 -2.43
C TYR A 27 52.47 -25.17 -3.50
N VAL A 28 51.89 -24.90 -4.66
CA VAL A 28 51.83 -25.86 -5.76
C VAL A 28 53.22 -26.09 -6.36
N SER A 29 54.07 -25.07 -6.46
CA SER A 29 55.49 -25.23 -6.82
C SER A 29 56.24 -26.08 -5.80
N GLY A 30 55.92 -25.96 -4.50
CA GLY A 30 56.47 -26.79 -3.43
C GLY A 30 56.04 -28.26 -3.52
N ILE A 31 54.77 -28.54 -3.84
CA ILE A 31 54.27 -29.90 -4.15
C ILE A 31 55.03 -30.47 -5.34
N ILE A 32 55.18 -29.69 -6.42
CA ILE A 32 55.80 -30.12 -7.67
C ILE A 32 57.32 -30.35 -7.53
N GLN A 33 58.03 -29.58 -6.70
CA GLN A 33 59.50 -29.63 -6.59
C GLN A 33 60.03 -30.53 -5.47
N HIS A 34 59.31 -30.67 -4.34
CA HIS A 34 59.86 -31.32 -3.15
C HIS A 34 59.18 -32.64 -2.77
N GLY A 35 58.04 -33.02 -3.36
CA GLY A 35 57.37 -34.30 -3.12
C GLY A 35 56.95 -34.53 -1.65
N GLN A 36 56.88 -33.47 -0.84
CA GLN A 36 56.71 -33.52 0.61
C GLN A 36 55.28 -33.21 1.10
N CYS A 37 54.36 -32.81 0.21
CA CYS A 37 52.93 -32.62 0.52
C CYS A 37 52.10 -33.58 -0.34
N ASP A 38 51.18 -34.31 0.30
CA ASP A 38 50.26 -35.20 -0.40
C ASP A 38 49.22 -34.35 -1.15
N ILE A 39 49.01 -34.58 -2.45
CA ILE A 39 48.01 -33.85 -3.26
C ILE A 39 46.57 -34.09 -2.77
N LEU A 40 46.39 -35.12 -1.94
CA LEU A 40 45.16 -35.47 -1.25
C LEU A 40 44.99 -34.75 0.09
N GLU A 41 45.92 -33.89 0.51
CA GLU A 41 45.69 -33.02 1.66
C GLU A 41 44.45 -32.15 1.42
N VAL A 42 43.56 -32.13 2.43
CA VAL A 42 42.29 -31.43 2.38
C VAL A 42 42.26 -30.27 3.37
N SER A 43 41.55 -29.20 3.00
CA SER A 43 41.23 -28.10 3.90
C SER A 43 40.30 -28.54 5.04
N ALA A 44 39.99 -27.63 5.98
CA ALA A 44 38.99 -27.87 7.03
C ALA A 44 37.59 -28.16 6.46
N GLU A 45 37.29 -27.65 5.26
CA GLU A 45 36.05 -27.88 4.52
C GLU A 45 36.13 -29.11 3.60
N GLY A 46 37.22 -29.89 3.67
CA GLY A 46 37.41 -31.07 2.82
C GLY A 46 37.85 -30.75 1.38
N ASN A 47 38.26 -29.52 1.09
CA ASN A 47 38.66 -29.12 -0.27
C ASN A 47 40.08 -29.60 -0.59
N THR A 48 40.24 -30.32 -1.70
CA THR A 48 41.58 -30.61 -2.27
C THR A 48 42.13 -29.40 -3.02
N VAL A 49 43.42 -29.43 -3.38
CA VAL A 49 44.08 -28.41 -4.23
C VAL A 49 43.30 -28.14 -5.52
N ILE A 50 42.69 -29.18 -6.11
CA ILE A 50 41.91 -29.06 -7.35
C ILE A 50 40.56 -28.38 -7.11
N HIS A 51 39.92 -28.57 -5.94
CA HIS A 51 38.71 -27.81 -5.59
C HIS A 51 39.01 -26.30 -5.55
N VAL A 52 40.10 -25.93 -4.88
CA VAL A 52 40.53 -24.53 -4.77
C VAL A 52 40.93 -23.96 -6.13
N ALA A 53 41.72 -24.70 -6.92
CA ALA A 53 42.09 -24.30 -8.28
C ALA A 53 40.85 -24.11 -9.18
N ALA A 54 39.85 -24.99 -9.04
CA ALA A 54 38.62 -24.95 -9.81
C ALA A 54 37.75 -23.74 -9.44
N GLU A 55 37.62 -23.45 -8.15
CA GLU A 55 36.92 -22.28 -7.63
C GLU A 55 37.58 -20.96 -8.05
N GLN A 56 38.92 -20.93 -8.21
CA GLN A 56 39.68 -19.75 -8.65
C GLN A 56 39.88 -19.64 -10.18
N GLY A 57 39.44 -20.65 -10.94
CA GLY A 57 39.52 -20.63 -12.40
C GLY A 57 40.90 -20.98 -12.99
N HIS A 58 41.78 -21.60 -12.21
CA HIS A 58 43.17 -21.94 -12.59
C HIS A 58 43.23 -23.24 -13.40
N HIS A 59 42.65 -23.21 -14.59
CA HIS A 59 42.51 -24.36 -15.49
C HIS A 59 43.85 -24.95 -15.99
N GLU A 60 44.86 -24.14 -16.28
CA GLU A 60 46.21 -24.60 -16.65
C GLU A 60 46.85 -25.44 -15.54
N LEU A 61 46.68 -25.00 -14.30
CA LEU A 61 47.18 -25.71 -13.13
C LEU A 61 46.47 -27.05 -12.93
N ILE A 62 45.14 -27.08 -13.09
CA ILE A 62 44.37 -28.33 -13.01
C ILE A 62 44.87 -29.33 -14.05
N GLN A 63 45.13 -28.88 -15.28
CA GLN A 63 45.64 -29.73 -16.34
C GLN A 63 47.03 -30.28 -16.01
N GLU A 64 47.95 -29.44 -15.52
CA GLU A 64 49.29 -29.87 -15.12
C GLU A 64 49.26 -30.85 -13.95
N LEU A 65 48.47 -30.55 -12.91
CA LEU A 65 48.30 -31.42 -11.74
C LEU A 65 47.69 -32.77 -12.15
N TYR A 66 46.70 -32.78 -13.03
CA TYR A 66 46.09 -34.02 -13.49
C TYR A 66 47.07 -34.87 -14.31
N VAL A 67 47.81 -34.29 -15.27
CA VAL A 67 48.78 -35.03 -16.09
C VAL A 67 49.90 -35.65 -15.24
N ARG A 68 50.38 -34.93 -14.22
CA ARG A 68 51.46 -35.43 -13.34
C ARG A 68 50.99 -36.48 -12.33
N PHE A 69 49.75 -36.41 -11.87
CA PHE A 69 49.20 -37.25 -10.82
C PHE A 69 48.03 -38.14 -11.28
N ASN A 70 47.93 -38.44 -12.58
CA ASN A 70 46.87 -39.26 -13.17
C ASN A 70 46.79 -40.70 -12.63
N ASN A 71 47.84 -41.17 -11.95
CA ASN A 71 47.87 -42.47 -11.28
C ASN A 71 46.94 -42.53 -10.03
N ILE A 72 46.50 -41.39 -9.52
CA ILE A 72 45.61 -41.29 -8.34
C ILE A 72 44.16 -41.29 -8.81
N LYS A 73 43.46 -42.40 -8.56
CA LYS A 73 42.02 -42.54 -8.89
C LYS A 73 41.16 -41.59 -8.05
N GLY A 74 40.09 -41.08 -8.67
CA GLY A 74 39.10 -40.24 -7.99
C GLY A 74 39.55 -38.81 -7.66
N LEU A 75 40.66 -38.33 -8.23
CA LEU A 75 41.18 -36.98 -7.98
C LEU A 75 40.21 -35.87 -8.46
N LEU A 76 39.51 -36.10 -9.56
CA LEU A 76 38.47 -35.20 -10.11
C LEU A 76 37.07 -35.47 -9.54
N SER A 77 36.85 -36.66 -8.97
CA SER A 77 35.57 -37.06 -8.36
C SER A 77 35.56 -36.89 -6.84
N HIS A 78 36.67 -36.45 -6.23
CA HIS A 78 36.76 -36.25 -4.80
C HIS A 78 35.70 -35.25 -4.34
N GLN A 79 35.03 -35.55 -3.24
CA GLN A 79 33.96 -34.75 -2.68
C GLN A 79 34.43 -34.06 -1.41
N ASN A 80 34.16 -32.76 -1.29
CA ASN A 80 34.44 -32.01 -0.06
C ASN A 80 33.36 -32.27 1.02
N SER A 81 33.41 -31.55 2.14
CA SER A 81 32.44 -31.72 3.23
C SER A 81 30.98 -31.41 2.84
N ALA A 82 30.74 -30.62 1.79
CA ALA A 82 29.42 -30.35 1.21
C ALA A 82 29.06 -31.31 0.06
N LEU A 83 29.87 -32.35 -0.15
CA LEU A 83 29.82 -33.28 -1.28
C LEU A 83 30.01 -32.65 -2.66
N ASP A 84 30.54 -31.43 -2.72
CA ASP A 84 30.90 -30.79 -3.99
C ASP A 84 32.16 -31.46 -4.56
N THR A 85 32.15 -31.67 -5.88
CA THR A 85 33.35 -32.00 -6.64
C THR A 85 34.02 -30.72 -7.15
N PRO A 86 35.27 -30.76 -7.66
CA PRO A 86 35.88 -29.59 -8.28
C PRO A 86 35.04 -29.00 -9.43
N LEU A 87 34.29 -29.84 -10.15
CA LEU A 87 33.37 -29.38 -11.19
C LEU A 87 32.22 -28.55 -10.61
N HIS A 88 31.68 -28.89 -9.44
CA HIS A 88 30.69 -28.07 -8.74
C HIS A 88 31.27 -26.69 -8.39
N CYS A 89 32.50 -26.63 -7.89
CA CYS A 89 33.18 -25.37 -7.57
C CYS A 89 33.40 -24.50 -8.82
N ALA A 90 33.90 -25.08 -9.92
CA ALA A 90 34.09 -24.36 -11.18
C ALA A 90 32.75 -23.85 -11.76
N ALA A 91 31.69 -24.67 -11.69
CA ALA A 91 30.36 -24.32 -12.15
C ALA A 91 29.71 -23.22 -11.29
N ARG A 92 29.89 -23.29 -9.96
CA ARG A 92 29.45 -22.27 -8.99
C ARG A 92 30.12 -20.92 -9.23
N ALA A 93 31.41 -20.92 -9.56
CA ALA A 93 32.19 -19.71 -9.84
C ALA A 93 32.04 -19.21 -11.29
N GLY A 94 31.46 -20.01 -12.18
CA GLY A 94 31.22 -19.64 -13.58
C GLY A 94 32.47 -19.68 -14.47
N HIS A 95 33.52 -20.39 -14.07
CA HIS A 95 34.77 -20.47 -14.82
C HIS A 95 34.66 -21.44 -16.01
N VAL A 96 34.14 -20.94 -17.13
CA VAL A 96 33.83 -21.72 -18.34
C VAL A 96 35.00 -22.58 -18.84
N ARG A 97 36.21 -22.03 -18.91
CA ARG A 97 37.41 -22.77 -19.36
C ARG A 97 37.77 -23.90 -18.41
N THR A 98 37.66 -23.65 -17.11
CA THR A 98 37.89 -24.64 -16.06
C THR A 98 36.87 -25.76 -16.11
N VAL A 99 35.58 -25.41 -16.31
CA VAL A 99 34.51 -26.39 -16.53
C VAL A 99 34.82 -27.26 -17.76
N ALA A 100 35.18 -26.65 -18.90
CA ALA A 100 35.51 -27.39 -20.11
C ALA A 100 36.71 -28.34 -19.93
N ILE A 101 37.78 -27.88 -19.28
CA ILE A 101 38.97 -28.70 -19.03
C ILE A 101 38.68 -29.84 -18.05
N LEU A 102 37.95 -29.58 -16.96
CA LEU A 102 37.57 -30.64 -16.02
C LEU A 102 36.72 -31.74 -16.68
N ILE A 103 35.81 -31.34 -17.58
CA ILE A 103 34.99 -32.28 -18.36
C ILE A 103 35.86 -33.08 -19.33
N GLN A 104 36.73 -32.40 -20.08
CA GLN A 104 37.63 -33.05 -21.04
C GLN A 104 38.53 -34.08 -20.36
N LEU A 105 39.15 -33.71 -19.23
CA LEU A 105 40.01 -34.62 -18.47
C LEU A 105 39.25 -35.84 -17.94
N ALA A 106 37.99 -35.67 -17.52
CA ALA A 106 37.17 -36.77 -17.05
C ALA A 106 36.75 -37.74 -18.18
N GLN A 107 36.46 -37.22 -19.37
CA GLN A 107 36.12 -38.02 -20.54
C GLN A 107 37.31 -38.80 -21.10
N ASP A 108 38.48 -38.16 -21.18
CA ASP A 108 39.67 -38.73 -21.83
C ASP A 108 40.32 -39.86 -21.02
N TYR A 109 40.20 -39.86 -19.68
CA TYR A 109 41.05 -40.69 -18.83
C TYR A 109 40.33 -41.59 -17.82
N CYS A 110 39.09 -41.29 -17.42
CA CYS A 110 38.49 -41.97 -16.26
C CYS A 110 37.24 -42.80 -16.57
N GLY A 111 36.41 -42.43 -17.55
CA GLY A 111 35.06 -43.01 -17.63
C GLY A 111 34.25 -42.82 -16.33
N GLU A 112 34.71 -41.93 -15.44
CA GLU A 112 34.10 -41.63 -14.15
C GLU A 112 33.01 -40.58 -14.32
N SER A 113 31.86 -40.84 -13.70
CA SER A 113 30.65 -40.03 -13.82
C SER A 113 30.71 -38.74 -12.97
N ILE A 114 31.73 -37.89 -13.15
CA ILE A 114 31.81 -36.61 -12.42
C ILE A 114 30.64 -35.67 -12.74
N LEU A 115 30.04 -35.82 -13.93
CA LEU A 115 28.91 -35.04 -14.42
C LEU A 115 27.62 -35.36 -13.65
N GLY A 116 27.44 -36.64 -13.27
CA GLY A 116 26.29 -37.12 -12.49
C GLY A 116 26.48 -37.05 -10.98
N CYS A 117 27.63 -36.58 -10.49
CA CYS A 117 27.84 -36.39 -9.05
C CYS A 117 26.85 -35.34 -8.51
N LYS A 118 26.34 -35.61 -7.31
CA LYS A 118 25.43 -34.72 -6.59
C LYS A 118 26.06 -34.29 -5.28
N ASN A 119 25.91 -33.01 -4.96
CA ASN A 119 26.31 -32.48 -3.66
C ASN A 119 25.26 -32.78 -2.57
N GLU A 120 25.46 -32.26 -1.35
CA GLU A 120 24.56 -32.48 -0.21
C GLU A 120 23.11 -32.01 -0.48
N ALA A 121 22.94 -30.94 -1.26
CA ALA A 121 21.63 -30.45 -1.68
C ALA A 121 21.02 -31.26 -2.84
N GLY A 122 21.73 -32.26 -3.36
CA GLY A 122 21.36 -33.02 -4.55
C GLY A 122 21.59 -32.24 -5.85
N ASP A 123 22.26 -31.08 -5.80
CA ASP A 123 22.57 -30.29 -6.98
C ASP A 123 23.71 -30.96 -7.76
N SER A 124 23.56 -31.05 -9.08
CA SER A 124 24.65 -31.36 -10.00
C SER A 124 25.42 -30.09 -10.39
N ALA A 125 26.54 -30.22 -11.11
CA ALA A 125 27.26 -29.07 -11.65
C ALA A 125 26.37 -28.16 -12.52
N LEU A 126 25.41 -28.74 -13.25
CA LEU A 126 24.43 -27.97 -14.05
C LEU A 126 23.48 -27.15 -13.15
N HIS A 127 23.00 -27.73 -12.04
CA HIS A 127 22.19 -27.00 -11.07
C HIS A 127 22.97 -25.80 -10.49
N MET A 128 24.25 -25.99 -10.17
CA MET A 128 25.12 -24.91 -9.66
C MET A 128 25.32 -23.79 -10.68
N ALA A 129 25.68 -24.11 -11.92
CA ALA A 129 25.86 -23.11 -12.98
C ALA A 129 24.56 -22.33 -13.24
N ALA A 130 23.41 -23.03 -13.28
CA ALA A 130 22.09 -22.43 -13.48
C ALA A 130 21.67 -21.54 -12.30
N ARG A 131 21.87 -22.00 -11.06
CA ARG A 131 21.53 -21.26 -9.82
C ARG A 131 22.25 -19.92 -9.73
N HIS A 132 23.51 -19.88 -10.14
CA HIS A 132 24.32 -18.66 -10.14
C HIS A 132 24.25 -17.87 -11.45
N GLY A 133 23.46 -18.32 -12.43
CA GLY A 133 23.20 -17.61 -13.67
C GLY A 133 24.36 -17.62 -14.68
N HIS A 134 25.31 -18.55 -14.54
CA HIS A 134 26.48 -18.66 -15.41
C HIS A 134 26.11 -19.34 -16.74
N GLY A 135 25.53 -18.55 -17.66
CA GLY A 135 24.99 -19.02 -18.94
C GLY A 135 26.00 -19.77 -19.81
N ALA A 136 27.22 -19.25 -19.97
CA ALA A 136 28.26 -19.90 -20.78
C ALA A 136 28.75 -21.23 -20.17
N ALA A 137 28.84 -21.33 -18.84
CA ALA A 137 29.17 -22.59 -18.17
C ALA A 137 28.02 -23.60 -18.29
N THR A 138 26.78 -23.12 -18.19
CA THR A 138 25.56 -23.91 -18.42
C THR A 138 25.54 -24.48 -19.83
N GLU A 139 25.87 -23.68 -20.85
CA GLU A 139 25.92 -24.09 -22.25
C GLU A 139 26.94 -25.22 -22.48
N VAL A 140 28.15 -25.11 -21.92
CA VAL A 140 29.15 -26.18 -21.99
C VAL A 140 28.64 -27.46 -21.33
N LEU A 141 28.08 -27.37 -20.12
CA LEU A 141 27.57 -28.53 -19.37
C LEU A 141 26.42 -29.23 -20.10
N VAL A 142 25.47 -28.45 -20.65
CA VAL A 142 24.33 -28.99 -21.40
C VAL A 142 24.76 -29.62 -22.73
N SER A 143 25.76 -29.04 -23.41
CA SER A 143 26.26 -29.58 -24.67
C SER A 143 26.90 -30.97 -24.53
N VAL A 144 27.43 -31.26 -23.34
CA VAL A 144 28.13 -32.51 -23.04
C VAL A 144 27.22 -33.54 -22.36
N ALA A 145 26.36 -33.11 -21.44
CA ALA A 145 25.45 -33.98 -20.68
C ALA A 145 24.02 -33.40 -20.65
N PRO A 146 23.28 -33.48 -21.78
CA PRO A 146 21.93 -32.94 -21.88
C PRO A 146 20.93 -33.63 -20.93
N GLU A 147 21.19 -34.88 -20.53
CA GLU A 147 20.38 -35.64 -19.57
C GLU A 147 20.27 -34.96 -18.20
N LEU A 148 21.29 -34.21 -17.78
CA LEU A 148 21.28 -33.48 -16.51
C LEU A 148 20.20 -32.39 -16.47
N ALA A 149 19.71 -31.93 -17.62
CA ALA A 149 18.64 -30.95 -17.71
C ALA A 149 17.28 -31.51 -17.24
N ALA A 150 17.11 -32.83 -17.23
CA ALA A 150 15.90 -33.50 -16.76
C ALA A 150 15.92 -33.80 -15.26
N GLU A 151 17.10 -33.79 -14.63
CA GLU A 151 17.26 -34.16 -13.24
C GLU A 151 16.68 -33.14 -12.26
N LEU A 152 16.36 -33.61 -11.06
CA LEU A 152 15.92 -32.81 -9.93
C LEU A 152 16.90 -32.97 -8.77
N ASN A 153 17.10 -31.88 -8.02
CA ASN A 153 17.83 -31.91 -6.75
C ASN A 153 16.96 -32.43 -5.59
N ASN A 154 17.51 -32.45 -4.36
CA ASN A 154 16.79 -32.98 -3.19
C ASN A 154 15.57 -32.14 -2.80
N ALA A 155 15.49 -30.87 -3.23
CA ALA A 155 14.31 -30.03 -3.06
C ALA A 155 13.24 -30.25 -4.14
N GLY A 156 13.50 -31.13 -5.10
CA GLY A 156 12.64 -31.39 -6.26
C GLY A 156 12.71 -30.30 -7.33
N VAL A 157 13.78 -29.50 -7.36
CA VAL A 157 13.94 -28.35 -8.27
C VAL A 157 14.80 -28.72 -9.45
N SER A 158 14.38 -28.35 -10.66
CA SER A 158 15.15 -28.53 -11.90
C SER A 158 16.21 -27.44 -12.14
N PRO A 159 17.26 -27.72 -12.93
CA PRO A 159 18.22 -26.69 -13.34
C PRO A 159 17.56 -25.54 -14.11
N LEU A 160 16.56 -25.84 -14.94
CA LEU A 160 15.81 -24.82 -15.69
C LEU A 160 15.13 -23.82 -14.76
N TYR A 161 14.48 -24.29 -13.70
CA TYR A 161 13.86 -23.43 -12.70
C TYR A 161 14.90 -22.53 -12.02
N LEU A 162 16.07 -23.07 -11.66
CA LEU A 162 17.17 -22.31 -11.06
C LEU A 162 17.72 -21.24 -12.02
N ALA A 163 17.85 -21.57 -13.31
CA ALA A 163 18.26 -20.62 -14.34
C ALA A 163 17.28 -19.44 -14.45
N VAL A 164 15.97 -19.71 -14.42
CA VAL A 164 14.94 -18.67 -14.41
C VAL A 164 15.04 -17.83 -13.13
N MET A 165 15.17 -18.46 -11.96
CA MET A 165 15.30 -17.75 -10.68
C MET A 165 16.53 -16.84 -10.63
N SER A 166 17.63 -17.24 -11.27
CA SER A 166 18.85 -16.42 -11.39
C SER A 166 18.67 -15.19 -12.30
N GLY A 167 17.66 -15.19 -13.19
CA GLY A 167 17.48 -14.14 -14.19
C GLY A 167 18.37 -14.28 -15.42
N SER A 168 19.10 -15.40 -15.58
CA SER A 168 19.99 -15.63 -16.72
C SER A 168 19.25 -16.18 -17.94
N VAL A 169 18.96 -15.29 -18.91
CA VAL A 169 18.35 -15.66 -20.20
C VAL A 169 19.25 -16.59 -21.00
N GLN A 170 20.58 -16.45 -20.91
CA GLN A 170 21.52 -17.34 -21.60
C GLN A 170 21.47 -18.76 -21.02
N ALA A 171 21.47 -18.92 -19.70
CA ALA A 171 21.32 -20.23 -19.07
C ALA A 171 19.96 -20.87 -19.42
N LEU A 172 18.89 -20.07 -19.43
CA LEU A 172 17.57 -20.50 -19.88
C LEU A 172 17.62 -21.04 -21.33
N ARG A 173 18.19 -20.27 -22.27
CA ARG A 173 18.32 -20.68 -23.69
C ARG A 173 19.13 -21.96 -23.86
N ALA A 174 20.22 -22.11 -23.11
CA ALA A 174 21.04 -23.31 -23.13
C ALA A 174 20.23 -24.55 -22.71
N ILE A 175 19.46 -24.46 -21.62
CA ILE A 175 18.73 -25.60 -21.06
C ILE A 175 17.48 -25.95 -21.89
N ILE A 176 16.72 -24.97 -22.41
CA ILE A 176 15.52 -25.25 -23.24
C ILE A 176 15.85 -25.88 -24.59
N ALA A 177 17.11 -25.79 -25.05
CA ALA A 177 17.57 -26.51 -26.23
C ALA A 177 17.42 -28.04 -26.06
N CYS A 178 17.43 -28.53 -24.82
CA CYS A 178 17.11 -29.92 -24.50
C CYS A 178 15.60 -30.14 -24.46
N LYS A 179 15.09 -30.98 -25.38
CA LYS A 179 13.67 -31.33 -25.45
C LYS A 179 13.14 -31.99 -24.18
N ASP A 180 13.98 -32.74 -23.47
CA ASP A 180 13.61 -33.49 -22.27
C ASP A 180 13.85 -32.74 -20.95
N ALA A 181 14.26 -31.46 -21.02
CA ALA A 181 14.51 -30.67 -19.82
C ALA A 181 13.27 -30.60 -18.91
N SER A 182 13.52 -30.66 -17.60
CA SER A 182 12.49 -30.51 -16.58
C SER A 182 12.27 -29.04 -16.25
N ALA A 183 11.01 -28.63 -16.10
CA ALA A 183 10.63 -27.27 -15.69
C ALA A 183 10.07 -27.24 -14.27
N VAL A 184 10.27 -28.31 -13.50
CA VAL A 184 9.69 -28.47 -12.17
C VAL A 184 10.42 -27.56 -11.18
N GLY A 185 9.65 -26.83 -10.38
CA GLY A 185 10.10 -26.02 -9.27
C GLY A 185 9.91 -26.71 -7.93
N PRO A 186 10.08 -25.97 -6.81
CA PRO A 186 10.03 -26.52 -5.46
C PRO A 186 8.79 -27.36 -5.18
N SER A 187 8.99 -28.57 -4.65
CA SER A 187 7.94 -29.57 -4.42
C SER A 187 6.86 -29.09 -3.43
N LEU A 188 7.24 -28.30 -2.42
CA LEU A 188 6.32 -27.75 -1.43
C LEU A 188 5.32 -26.76 -2.04
N GLN A 189 5.79 -25.91 -2.95
CA GLN A 189 4.95 -24.91 -3.62
C GLN A 189 4.32 -25.46 -4.90
N LYS A 190 4.74 -26.64 -5.40
CA LYS A 190 4.31 -27.24 -6.68
C LYS A 190 4.41 -26.27 -7.86
N GLN A 191 5.37 -25.35 -7.82
CA GLN A 191 5.55 -24.36 -8.88
C GLN A 191 6.31 -24.96 -10.06
N ASN A 192 6.17 -24.34 -11.24
CA ASN A 192 7.00 -24.61 -12.40
C ASN A 192 7.87 -23.40 -12.75
N ALA A 193 8.77 -23.55 -13.72
CA ALA A 193 9.68 -22.50 -14.17
C ALA A 193 8.93 -21.24 -14.65
N LEU A 194 7.72 -21.38 -15.20
CA LEU A 194 6.93 -20.23 -15.65
C LEU A 194 6.38 -19.41 -14.48
N HIS A 195 6.01 -20.03 -13.36
CA HIS A 195 5.64 -19.29 -12.12
C HIS A 195 6.79 -18.41 -11.64
N ALA A 196 8.03 -18.89 -11.71
CA ALA A 196 9.21 -18.10 -11.37
C ALA A 196 9.50 -16.98 -12.39
N ALA A 197 9.30 -17.25 -13.68
CA ALA A 197 9.60 -16.30 -14.77
C ALA A 197 8.76 -15.03 -14.70
N VAL A 198 7.53 -15.13 -14.18
CA VAL A 198 6.63 -13.99 -13.96
C VAL A 198 7.28 -12.88 -13.15
N PHE A 199 8.10 -13.22 -12.15
CA PHE A 199 8.78 -12.24 -11.28
C PHE A 199 10.15 -11.78 -11.83
N LYS A 200 10.52 -12.20 -13.05
CA LYS A 200 11.86 -12.00 -13.59
C LYS A 200 11.86 -11.19 -14.87
N SER A 201 11.22 -11.68 -15.93
CA SER A 201 11.21 -11.00 -17.23
C SER A 201 10.16 -11.56 -18.16
N SER A 202 9.48 -10.68 -18.90
CA SER A 202 8.60 -11.05 -20.02
C SER A 202 9.32 -11.86 -21.10
N VAL A 203 10.61 -11.61 -21.35
CA VAL A 203 11.42 -12.37 -22.31
C VAL A 203 11.55 -13.84 -21.89
N MET A 204 11.71 -14.11 -20.60
CA MET A 204 11.78 -15.49 -20.10
C MET A 204 10.43 -16.20 -20.22
N VAL A 205 9.35 -15.46 -19.99
CA VAL A 205 7.97 -15.94 -20.17
C VAL A 205 7.74 -16.34 -21.63
N ASP A 206 8.09 -15.48 -22.58
CA ASP A 206 7.98 -15.77 -24.01
C ASP A 206 8.78 -17.02 -24.39
N LEU A 207 10.05 -17.11 -23.97
CA LEU A 207 10.90 -18.28 -24.27
C LEU A 207 10.35 -19.60 -23.70
N LEU A 208 9.85 -19.58 -22.47
CA LEU A 208 9.28 -20.77 -21.85
C LEU A 208 7.97 -21.20 -22.52
N LEU A 209 7.15 -20.24 -22.96
CA LEU A 209 5.88 -20.52 -23.63
C LEU A 209 6.07 -20.95 -25.09
N GLU A 210 7.08 -20.41 -25.79
CA GLU A 210 7.51 -20.89 -27.11
C GLU A 210 8.00 -22.34 -27.03
N TRP A 211 8.76 -22.69 -25.98
CA TRP A 211 9.26 -24.04 -25.78
C TRP A 211 8.18 -25.03 -25.35
N ARG A 212 7.39 -24.70 -24.31
CA ARG A 212 6.31 -25.54 -23.78
C ARG A 212 5.10 -24.71 -23.31
N PRO A 213 4.09 -24.49 -24.16
CA PRO A 213 2.91 -23.68 -23.81
C PRO A 213 2.04 -24.33 -22.72
N ALA A 214 2.13 -25.65 -22.53
CA ALA A 214 1.43 -26.38 -21.47
C ALA A 214 1.84 -25.92 -20.05
N LEU A 215 2.98 -25.25 -19.89
CA LEU A 215 3.41 -24.69 -18.59
C LEU A 215 2.44 -23.62 -18.06
N ALA A 216 1.75 -22.89 -18.94
CA ALA A 216 0.75 -21.88 -18.55
C ALA A 216 -0.46 -22.48 -17.82
N GLU A 217 -0.71 -23.76 -18.03
CA GLU A 217 -1.89 -24.45 -17.53
C GLU A 217 -1.69 -25.13 -16.18
N GLN A 218 -0.45 -25.40 -15.83
CA GLN A 218 -0.10 -26.03 -14.56
C GLN A 218 -0.36 -25.05 -13.43
N VAL A 219 -0.76 -25.58 -12.29
CA VAL A 219 -1.12 -24.80 -11.11
C VAL A 219 -0.18 -25.12 -9.97
N ASP A 220 0.09 -24.13 -9.15
CA ASP A 220 0.88 -24.28 -7.93
C ASP A 220 0.07 -24.91 -6.78
N GLY A 221 0.68 -24.98 -5.59
CA GLY A 221 0.06 -25.55 -4.39
C GLY A 221 -1.19 -24.81 -3.90
N SER A 222 -1.40 -23.56 -4.35
CA SER A 222 -2.61 -22.79 -4.10
C SER A 222 -3.66 -22.93 -5.22
N GLY A 223 -3.41 -23.76 -6.23
CA GLY A 223 -4.24 -23.85 -7.44
C GLY A 223 -4.05 -22.67 -8.39
N SER A 224 -3.10 -21.76 -8.13
CA SER A 224 -2.86 -20.59 -8.96
C SER A 224 -2.06 -20.99 -10.20
N SER A 225 -2.51 -20.56 -11.38
CA SER A 225 -1.70 -20.63 -12.61
C SER A 225 -0.71 -19.46 -12.68
N PRO A 226 0.31 -19.50 -13.57
CA PRO A 226 1.21 -18.37 -13.78
C PRO A 226 0.48 -17.06 -14.11
N LEU A 227 -0.66 -17.14 -14.80
CA LEU A 227 -1.49 -15.97 -15.10
C LEU A 227 -2.12 -15.36 -13.84
N HIS A 228 -2.48 -16.16 -12.82
CA HIS A 228 -2.97 -15.64 -11.53
C HIS A 228 -1.86 -14.86 -10.82
N ILE A 229 -0.64 -15.39 -10.82
CA ILE A 229 0.51 -14.75 -10.19
C ILE A 229 0.86 -13.44 -10.91
N ALA A 230 0.91 -13.44 -12.24
CA ALA A 230 1.14 -12.24 -13.04
C ALA A 230 0.04 -11.19 -12.83
N SER A 231 -1.21 -11.64 -12.72
CA SER A 231 -2.36 -10.78 -12.44
C SER A 231 -2.34 -10.22 -11.02
N SER A 232 -1.72 -10.91 -10.06
CA SER A 232 -1.52 -10.41 -8.70
C SER A 232 -0.42 -9.35 -8.63
N ASP A 233 0.66 -9.54 -9.40
CA ASP A 233 1.80 -8.61 -9.44
C ASP A 233 1.43 -7.31 -10.17
N GLY A 234 0.69 -7.42 -11.28
CA GLY A 234 0.19 -6.27 -12.04
C GLY A 234 1.06 -5.88 -13.24
N ASP A 235 2.11 -6.67 -13.53
CA ASP A 235 2.94 -6.48 -14.72
C ASP A 235 2.16 -6.82 -15.99
N SER A 236 1.75 -5.77 -16.70
CA SER A 236 0.96 -5.84 -17.93
C SER A 236 1.76 -6.46 -19.09
N ASP A 237 3.08 -6.27 -19.14
CA ASP A 237 3.91 -6.85 -20.21
C ASP A 237 4.02 -8.36 -20.07
N VAL A 238 4.18 -8.84 -18.83
CA VAL A 238 4.17 -10.29 -18.52
C VAL A 238 2.79 -10.90 -18.77
N VAL A 239 1.71 -10.25 -18.33
CA VAL A 239 0.34 -10.73 -18.60
C VAL A 239 0.11 -10.85 -20.10
N ARG A 240 0.50 -9.83 -20.88
CA ARG A 240 0.37 -9.82 -22.33
C ARG A 240 1.18 -10.93 -23.00
N ALA A 241 2.40 -11.19 -22.54
CA ALA A 241 3.22 -12.31 -22.99
C ALA A 241 2.50 -13.66 -22.76
N ILE A 242 1.95 -13.86 -21.55
CA ILE A 242 1.18 -15.08 -21.23
C ILE A 242 -0.07 -15.19 -22.11
N LEU A 243 -0.87 -14.12 -22.26
CA LEU A 243 -2.12 -14.16 -23.03
C LEU A 243 -1.90 -14.46 -24.52
N ARG A 244 -0.77 -14.02 -25.11
CA ARG A 244 -0.45 -14.29 -26.52
C ARG A 244 -0.16 -15.76 -26.79
N ALA A 245 0.56 -16.43 -25.88
CA ALA A 245 1.11 -17.77 -26.13
C ALA A 245 0.40 -18.89 -25.35
N ALA A 246 -0.28 -18.57 -24.25
CA ALA A 246 -1.04 -19.54 -23.47
C ALA A 246 -2.37 -19.91 -24.16
N PRO A 247 -2.88 -21.14 -23.94
CA PRO A 247 -4.22 -21.50 -24.38
C PRO A 247 -5.28 -20.57 -23.77
N PRO A 248 -6.31 -20.12 -24.53
CA PRO A 248 -7.34 -19.19 -24.04
C PRO A 248 -8.07 -19.68 -22.79
N ARG A 249 -8.24 -21.01 -22.65
CA ARG A 249 -8.86 -21.64 -21.48
C ARG A 249 -8.17 -21.30 -20.14
N THR A 250 -6.91 -20.86 -20.17
CA THR A 250 -6.13 -20.48 -18.99
C THR A 250 -6.76 -19.31 -18.23
N VAL A 251 -7.42 -18.39 -18.95
CA VAL A 251 -8.10 -17.21 -18.35
C VAL A 251 -9.27 -17.62 -17.46
N TYR A 252 -9.93 -18.74 -17.77
CA TYR A 252 -11.13 -19.24 -17.07
C TYR A 252 -10.81 -20.17 -15.90
N LYS A 253 -9.55 -20.55 -15.73
CA LYS A 253 -9.13 -21.35 -14.58
C LYS A 253 -9.32 -20.56 -13.30
N LYS A 254 -9.80 -21.25 -12.26
CA LYS A 254 -9.94 -20.72 -10.91
C LYS A 254 -8.85 -21.31 -10.02
N ASP A 255 -8.34 -20.48 -9.13
CA ASP A 255 -7.47 -20.91 -8.03
C ASP A 255 -8.27 -21.67 -6.94
N SER A 256 -7.60 -22.11 -5.87
CA SER A 256 -8.27 -22.81 -4.76
C SER A 256 -9.24 -21.92 -3.97
N GLY A 257 -9.18 -20.60 -4.17
CA GLY A 257 -10.12 -19.63 -3.63
C GLY A 257 -11.31 -19.34 -4.55
N GLY A 258 -11.40 -20.02 -5.70
CA GLY A 258 -12.48 -19.83 -6.65
C GLY A 258 -12.33 -18.59 -7.54
N LEU A 259 -11.17 -17.94 -7.53
CA LEU A 259 -10.91 -16.71 -8.27
C LEU A 259 -10.16 -17.04 -9.56
N SER A 260 -10.60 -16.47 -10.68
CA SER A 260 -9.78 -16.47 -11.89
C SER A 260 -8.75 -15.33 -11.87
N ALA A 261 -7.81 -15.36 -12.80
CA ALA A 261 -6.80 -14.32 -12.96
C ALA A 261 -7.39 -12.88 -13.06
N LEU A 262 -8.52 -12.73 -13.76
CA LEU A 262 -9.27 -11.47 -13.84
C LEU A 262 -9.71 -10.96 -12.46
N PHE A 263 -10.21 -11.86 -11.61
CA PHE A 263 -10.65 -11.53 -10.26
C PHE A 263 -9.47 -11.15 -9.36
N VAL A 264 -8.34 -11.85 -9.49
CA VAL A 264 -7.11 -11.52 -8.76
C VAL A 264 -6.63 -10.12 -9.14
N ALA A 265 -6.56 -9.79 -10.44
CA ALA A 265 -6.20 -8.44 -10.90
C ALA A 265 -7.16 -7.37 -10.36
N ALA A 266 -8.47 -7.62 -10.40
CA ALA A 266 -9.47 -6.70 -9.90
C ALA A 266 -9.36 -6.50 -8.38
N ARG A 267 -9.15 -7.58 -7.62
CA ARG A 267 -8.93 -7.55 -6.17
C ARG A 267 -7.69 -6.74 -5.79
N MET A 268 -6.62 -6.87 -6.57
CA MET A 268 -5.37 -6.12 -6.36
C MET A 268 -5.42 -4.68 -6.89
N GLY A 269 -6.43 -4.32 -7.69
CA GLY A 269 -6.62 -2.97 -8.25
C GLY A 269 -5.88 -2.71 -9.56
N HIS A 270 -5.43 -3.76 -10.26
CA HIS A 270 -4.62 -3.67 -11.47
C HIS A 270 -5.49 -3.48 -12.72
N HIS A 271 -6.08 -2.28 -12.86
CA HIS A 271 -7.01 -1.95 -13.96
C HIS A 271 -6.45 -2.17 -15.37
N ARG A 272 -5.13 -1.99 -15.59
CA ARG A 272 -4.49 -2.25 -16.89
C ARG A 272 -4.55 -3.74 -17.26
N VAL A 273 -4.19 -4.61 -16.32
CA VAL A 273 -4.30 -6.07 -16.47
C VAL A 273 -5.75 -6.50 -16.68
N VAL A 274 -6.70 -5.91 -15.93
CA VAL A 274 -8.14 -6.14 -16.15
C VAL A 274 -8.53 -5.78 -17.59
N ASN A 275 -8.10 -4.61 -18.08
CA ASN A 275 -8.37 -4.19 -19.45
C ASN A 275 -7.79 -5.17 -20.47
N GLU A 276 -6.52 -5.57 -20.31
CA GLU A 276 -5.86 -6.50 -21.21
C GLU A 276 -6.55 -7.86 -21.25
N ILE A 277 -6.89 -8.45 -20.09
CA ILE A 277 -7.61 -9.72 -20.06
C ILE A 277 -8.97 -9.61 -20.77
N LEU A 278 -9.69 -8.51 -20.58
CA LEU A 278 -10.99 -8.28 -21.21
C LEU A 278 -10.91 -7.95 -22.71
N GLU A 279 -9.83 -7.33 -23.16
CA GLU A 279 -9.56 -7.11 -24.60
C GLU A 279 -9.29 -8.44 -25.32
N TRP A 280 -8.57 -9.36 -24.67
CA TRP A 280 -8.27 -10.69 -25.21
C TRP A 280 -9.44 -11.68 -25.08
N CYS A 281 -10.16 -11.64 -23.96
CA CYS A 281 -11.28 -12.54 -23.65
C CYS A 281 -12.45 -11.75 -23.04
N PRO A 282 -13.30 -11.11 -23.86
CA PRO A 282 -14.40 -10.27 -23.36
C PRO A 282 -15.44 -11.03 -22.54
N ASP A 283 -15.65 -12.31 -22.85
CA ASP A 283 -16.55 -13.23 -22.15
C ASP A 283 -16.08 -13.56 -20.72
N ALA A 284 -14.80 -13.36 -20.40
CA ALA A 284 -14.30 -13.46 -19.04
C ALA A 284 -14.97 -12.46 -18.07
N ALA A 285 -15.55 -11.36 -18.57
CA ALA A 285 -16.31 -10.41 -17.76
C ALA A 285 -17.52 -11.05 -17.05
N GLU A 286 -18.11 -12.09 -17.63
CA GLU A 286 -19.27 -12.79 -17.09
C GLU A 286 -18.90 -13.92 -16.11
N LEU A 287 -17.61 -14.17 -15.89
CA LEU A 287 -17.19 -15.10 -14.87
C LEU A 287 -17.71 -14.68 -13.48
N ARG A 288 -17.96 -15.69 -12.65
CA ARG A 288 -18.40 -15.52 -11.27
C ARG A 288 -17.43 -16.24 -10.34
N ASP A 289 -17.09 -15.60 -9.22
CA ASP A 289 -16.34 -16.25 -8.15
C ASP A 289 -17.20 -17.31 -7.44
N ASP A 290 -16.64 -17.98 -6.44
CA ASP A 290 -17.36 -18.99 -5.67
C ASP A 290 -18.44 -18.39 -4.77
N ASN A 291 -18.45 -17.07 -4.54
CA ASN A 291 -19.54 -16.34 -3.90
C ASN A 291 -20.59 -15.85 -4.91
N GLY A 292 -20.46 -16.18 -6.20
CA GLY A 292 -21.35 -15.67 -7.26
C GLY A 292 -21.16 -14.20 -7.60
N GLY A 293 -20.14 -13.54 -7.06
CA GLY A 293 -19.77 -12.17 -7.38
C GLY A 293 -19.03 -12.05 -8.70
N THR A 294 -19.07 -10.86 -9.29
CA THR A 294 -18.30 -10.48 -10.49
C THR A 294 -16.92 -9.93 -10.10
N PHE A 295 -16.02 -9.69 -11.06
CA PHE A 295 -14.72 -9.06 -10.75
C PHE A 295 -14.89 -7.66 -10.13
N VAL A 296 -16.00 -6.95 -10.41
CA VAL A 296 -16.34 -5.66 -9.80
C VAL A 296 -16.65 -5.83 -8.30
N HIS A 297 -17.29 -6.95 -7.90
CA HIS A 297 -17.49 -7.28 -6.48
C HIS A 297 -16.14 -7.48 -5.78
N ALA A 298 -15.20 -8.19 -6.42
CA ALA A 298 -13.86 -8.39 -5.87
C ALA A 298 -13.10 -7.06 -5.67
N ALA A 299 -13.19 -6.13 -6.62
CA ALA A 299 -12.61 -4.80 -6.48
C ALA A 299 -13.26 -3.96 -5.36
N ALA A 300 -14.56 -4.15 -5.12
CA ALA A 300 -15.34 -3.43 -4.11
C ALA A 300 -15.22 -4.00 -2.68
N LYS A 301 -14.98 -5.31 -2.53
CA LYS A 301 -15.01 -6.04 -1.24
C LYS A 301 -13.81 -5.77 -0.34
N GLU A 302 -12.64 -5.53 -0.91
CA GLU A 302 -11.41 -5.43 -0.12
C GLU A 302 -11.36 -4.17 0.74
N LYS A 303 -10.93 -4.29 1.99
CA LYS A 303 -10.86 -3.16 2.93
C LYS A 303 -9.77 -2.17 2.51
N SER A 304 -10.05 -0.89 2.74
CA SER A 304 -9.10 0.20 2.46
C SER A 304 -8.19 0.47 3.66
N ASP A 305 -7.31 -0.48 3.97
CA ASP A 305 -6.38 -0.32 5.10
C ASP A 305 -5.26 0.70 4.80
N SER A 306 -5.04 1.06 3.53
CA SER A 306 -4.11 2.13 3.14
C SER A 306 -4.59 2.97 1.94
N PHE A 307 -4.29 4.27 1.98
CA PHE A 307 -4.66 5.24 0.94
C PHE A 307 -4.06 4.91 -0.44
N ALA A 308 -2.86 4.31 -0.47
CA ALA A 308 -2.19 3.88 -1.70
C ALA A 308 -2.90 2.68 -2.35
N LYS A 309 -3.42 1.73 -1.55
CA LYS A 309 -4.21 0.60 -2.05
C LYS A 309 -5.60 1.03 -2.53
N GLU A 310 -6.17 2.10 -1.98
CA GLU A 310 -7.47 2.65 -2.43
C GLU A 310 -7.37 3.31 -3.82
N LYS A 311 -6.22 3.94 -4.17
CA LYS A 311 -6.03 4.63 -5.47
C LYS A 311 -6.20 3.69 -6.67
N HIS A 312 -5.69 2.46 -6.57
CA HIS A 312 -5.66 1.52 -7.70
C HIS A 312 -7.03 0.85 -7.91
N ARG A 313 -7.76 0.50 -6.84
CA ARG A 313 -9.07 -0.16 -6.91
C ARG A 313 -10.19 0.68 -7.50
N HIS A 314 -10.21 1.99 -7.19
CA HIS A 314 -11.12 2.92 -7.86
C HIS A 314 -10.98 2.84 -9.38
N SER A 315 -9.76 2.71 -9.90
CA SER A 315 -9.50 2.65 -11.35
C SER A 315 -10.14 1.43 -12.02
N VAL A 316 -10.24 0.28 -11.35
CA VAL A 316 -10.92 -0.92 -11.88
C VAL A 316 -12.43 -0.66 -12.00
N VAL A 317 -13.02 0.01 -11.00
CA VAL A 317 -14.43 0.37 -11.02
C VAL A 317 -14.69 1.48 -12.05
N SER A 318 -13.80 2.46 -12.18
CA SER A 318 -13.84 3.47 -13.25
C SER A 318 -13.91 2.82 -14.62
N LEU A 319 -13.06 1.81 -14.87
CA LEU A 319 -13.03 1.06 -16.13
C LEU A 319 -14.37 0.36 -16.41
N ALA A 320 -14.97 -0.28 -15.41
CA ALA A 320 -16.28 -0.91 -15.55
C ALA A 320 -17.42 0.09 -15.81
N ILE A 321 -17.31 1.32 -15.31
CA ILE A 321 -18.29 2.40 -15.52
C ILE A 321 -18.15 3.04 -16.91
N GLU A 322 -16.90 3.22 -17.36
CA GLU A 322 -16.56 3.83 -18.64
C GLU A 322 -16.92 2.92 -19.81
N ASN A 323 -16.72 1.60 -19.66
CA ASN A 323 -17.08 0.63 -20.68
C ASN A 323 -18.60 0.32 -20.68
N PRO A 324 -19.35 0.64 -21.75
CA PRO A 324 -20.78 0.40 -21.82
C PRO A 324 -21.18 -1.08 -21.63
N MET A 325 -20.33 -2.02 -22.07
CA MET A 325 -20.59 -3.46 -21.99
C MET A 325 -20.57 -3.96 -20.53
N LEU A 326 -19.79 -3.32 -19.67
CA LEU A 326 -19.58 -3.74 -18.27
C LEU A 326 -20.57 -3.07 -17.31
N ARG A 327 -21.33 -2.05 -17.76
CA ARG A 327 -22.29 -1.34 -16.91
C ARG A 327 -23.36 -2.24 -16.32
N GLY A 328 -23.76 -3.29 -17.04
CA GLY A 328 -24.71 -4.28 -16.54
C GLY A 328 -24.24 -4.97 -15.26
N LEU A 329 -22.92 -5.08 -15.05
CA LEU A 329 -22.31 -5.76 -13.91
C LEU A 329 -22.36 -4.95 -12.61
N LEU A 330 -22.66 -3.64 -12.67
CA LEU A 330 -22.61 -2.73 -11.52
C LEU A 330 -23.77 -2.94 -10.53
N ASP A 331 -24.89 -3.52 -10.99
CA ASP A 331 -26.08 -3.81 -10.20
C ASP A 331 -26.33 -5.32 -10.03
N VAL A 332 -25.43 -6.18 -10.53
CA VAL A 332 -25.51 -7.64 -10.34
C VAL A 332 -25.40 -7.96 -8.85
N GLN A 333 -26.14 -8.96 -8.40
CA GLN A 333 -26.10 -9.46 -7.03
C GLN A 333 -25.26 -10.75 -6.96
N ASP A 334 -24.46 -10.88 -5.91
CA ASP A 334 -23.77 -12.12 -5.56
C ASP A 334 -24.73 -13.15 -4.89
N LYS A 335 -24.21 -14.29 -4.44
CA LYS A 335 -25.00 -15.34 -3.76
C LYS A 335 -25.70 -14.85 -2.49
N ASP A 336 -25.14 -13.84 -1.82
CA ASP A 336 -25.71 -13.22 -0.62
C ASP A 336 -26.68 -12.08 -0.96
N GLY A 337 -26.92 -11.82 -2.25
CA GLY A 337 -27.76 -10.73 -2.72
C GLY A 337 -27.05 -9.36 -2.69
N ASN A 338 -25.76 -9.30 -2.37
CA ASN A 338 -25.04 -8.03 -2.30
C ASN A 338 -24.67 -7.57 -3.70
N THR A 339 -24.85 -6.28 -3.97
CA THR A 339 -24.28 -5.63 -5.17
C THR A 339 -22.87 -5.11 -4.88
N PRO A 340 -22.07 -4.70 -5.88
CA PRO A 340 -20.78 -4.06 -5.65
C PRO A 340 -20.88 -2.85 -4.70
N LEU A 341 -22.00 -2.11 -4.74
CA LEU A 341 -22.26 -1.00 -3.82
C LEU A 341 -22.37 -1.48 -2.36
N HIS A 342 -23.04 -2.59 -2.09
CA HIS A 342 -23.14 -3.17 -0.74
C HIS A 342 -21.76 -3.50 -0.18
N LEU A 343 -20.93 -4.18 -0.98
CA LEU A 343 -19.58 -4.57 -0.59
C LEU A 343 -18.66 -3.36 -0.40
N ALA A 344 -18.74 -2.34 -1.27
CA ALA A 344 -17.96 -1.11 -1.13
C ALA A 344 -18.28 -0.34 0.17
N VAL A 345 -19.56 -0.31 0.58
CA VAL A 345 -19.97 0.30 1.84
C VAL A 345 -19.50 -0.52 3.04
N ALA A 346 -19.66 -1.85 2.99
CA ALA A 346 -19.19 -2.75 4.05
C ALA A 346 -17.65 -2.70 4.21
N ALA A 347 -16.91 -2.53 3.12
CA ALA A 347 -15.46 -2.38 3.11
C ALA A 347 -14.98 -1.00 3.60
N GLY A 348 -15.88 -0.03 3.73
CA GLY A 348 -15.55 1.33 4.14
C GLY A 348 -14.78 2.13 3.07
N ALA A 349 -15.07 1.92 1.78
CA ALA A 349 -14.34 2.52 0.65
C ALA A 349 -15.12 3.70 0.02
N PRO A 350 -15.08 4.92 0.61
CA PRO A 350 -15.91 6.04 0.18
C PRO A 350 -15.64 6.50 -1.26
N ARG A 351 -14.41 6.33 -1.78
CA ARG A 351 -14.07 6.70 -3.16
C ARG A 351 -14.76 5.81 -4.20
N VAL A 352 -14.81 4.50 -3.93
CA VAL A 352 -15.49 3.55 -4.80
C VAL A 352 -16.99 3.81 -4.77
N VAL A 353 -17.55 4.09 -3.59
CA VAL A 353 -18.97 4.45 -3.42
C VAL A 353 -19.33 5.74 -4.17
N ASP A 354 -18.52 6.80 -4.05
CA ASP A 354 -18.74 8.06 -4.79
C ASP A 354 -18.77 7.81 -6.30
N GLU A 355 -17.87 6.97 -6.81
CA GLU A 355 -17.82 6.69 -8.24
C GLU A 355 -19.00 5.89 -8.76
N LEU A 356 -19.36 4.81 -8.05
CA LEU A 356 -20.52 3.98 -8.40
C LEU A 356 -21.80 4.82 -8.43
N LEU A 357 -22.02 5.67 -7.41
CA LEU A 357 -23.22 6.49 -7.32
C LEU A 357 -23.23 7.63 -8.35
N ARG A 358 -22.10 8.33 -8.52
CA ARG A 358 -22.02 9.54 -9.34
C ARG A 358 -21.86 9.26 -10.83
N LYS A 359 -20.92 8.38 -11.19
CA LYS A 359 -20.63 8.05 -12.59
C LYS A 359 -21.38 6.80 -13.03
N GLY A 360 -21.39 5.75 -12.19
CA GLY A 360 -22.05 4.47 -12.49
C GLY A 360 -23.57 4.53 -12.49
N LYS A 361 -24.17 5.51 -11.80
CA LYS A 361 -25.63 5.66 -11.63
C LYS A 361 -26.29 4.38 -11.13
N VAL A 362 -25.59 3.64 -10.26
CA VAL A 362 -26.07 2.38 -9.69
C VAL A 362 -27.32 2.58 -8.83
N ARG A 363 -28.12 1.52 -8.70
CA ARG A 363 -29.30 1.54 -7.82
C ARG A 363 -28.88 1.36 -6.36
N ALA A 364 -29.25 2.33 -5.53
CA ALA A 364 -28.88 2.35 -4.11
C ALA A 364 -29.93 1.71 -3.17
N ASP A 365 -31.06 1.27 -3.74
CA ASP A 365 -32.24 0.73 -3.06
C ASP A 365 -32.39 -0.80 -3.18
N ILE A 366 -31.46 -1.47 -3.87
CA ILE A 366 -31.42 -2.93 -3.96
C ILE A 366 -31.22 -3.52 -2.57
N LEU A 367 -31.95 -4.60 -2.27
CA LEU A 367 -31.87 -5.34 -1.01
C LEU A 367 -31.07 -6.63 -1.22
N ASN A 368 -30.16 -6.92 -0.29
CA ASN A 368 -29.51 -8.23 -0.20
C ASN A 368 -30.42 -9.30 0.42
N ASN A 369 -29.93 -10.53 0.55
CA ASN A 369 -30.72 -11.65 1.11
C ASN A 369 -31.10 -11.45 2.59
N ASP A 370 -30.35 -10.62 3.33
CA ASP A 370 -30.70 -10.20 4.69
C ASP A 370 -31.77 -9.09 4.74
N GLY A 371 -32.29 -8.68 3.58
CA GLY A 371 -33.21 -7.56 3.44
C GLY A 371 -32.58 -6.22 3.83
N ARG A 372 -31.27 -6.06 3.63
CA ARG A 372 -30.51 -4.84 3.92
C ARG A 372 -30.14 -4.13 2.63
N THR A 373 -30.25 -2.82 2.64
CA THR A 373 -29.71 -1.93 1.61
C THR A 373 -28.24 -1.63 1.87
N ALA A 374 -27.55 -1.05 0.88
CA ALA A 374 -26.18 -0.57 1.07
C ALA A 374 -26.08 0.45 2.23
N LEU A 375 -27.10 1.28 2.44
CA LEU A 375 -27.14 2.24 3.55
C LEU A 375 -27.24 1.55 4.92
N ASP A 376 -27.95 0.43 5.02
CA ASP A 376 -28.02 -0.36 6.26
C ASP A 376 -26.65 -0.92 6.66
N LEU A 377 -25.81 -1.28 5.68
CA LEU A 377 -24.46 -1.81 5.91
C LEU A 377 -23.46 -0.75 6.41
N ALA A 378 -23.72 0.54 6.17
CA ALA A 378 -22.88 1.62 6.70
C ALA A 378 -22.85 1.61 8.24
N ALA A 379 -23.86 1.01 8.89
CA ALA A 379 -23.93 0.88 10.34
C ALA A 379 -22.86 -0.07 10.94
N GLY A 380 -22.18 -0.87 10.13
CA GLY A 380 -21.09 -1.76 10.58
C GLY A 380 -19.69 -1.14 10.50
N SER A 381 -19.54 0.06 9.93
CA SER A 381 -18.25 0.74 9.83
C SER A 381 -17.71 1.15 11.21
N THR A 382 -16.42 0.99 11.49
CA THR A 382 -15.84 1.37 12.80
C THR A 382 -15.42 2.85 12.85
N SER A 383 -14.99 3.41 11.72
CA SER A 383 -14.52 4.80 11.63
C SER A 383 -15.68 5.80 11.54
N PHE A 384 -15.70 6.79 12.45
CA PHE A 384 -16.69 7.87 12.43
C PHE A 384 -16.72 8.62 11.10
N PHE A 385 -15.56 9.13 10.68
CA PHE A 385 -15.47 9.96 9.49
C PHE A 385 -15.88 9.14 8.26
N THR A 386 -15.44 7.89 8.14
CA THR A 386 -15.84 7.02 7.04
C THR A 386 -17.35 6.80 7.02
N THR A 387 -17.96 6.53 8.17
CA THR A 387 -19.41 6.34 8.31
C THR A 387 -20.18 7.60 7.88
N VAL A 388 -19.77 8.77 8.37
CA VAL A 388 -20.41 10.04 8.00
C VAL A 388 -20.27 10.29 6.49
N LYS A 389 -19.08 10.07 5.91
CA LYS A 389 -18.85 10.19 4.46
C LYS A 389 -19.83 9.30 3.69
N LEU A 390 -19.90 8.01 4.04
CA LEU A 390 -20.77 7.03 3.38
C LEU A 390 -22.25 7.39 3.50
N VAL A 391 -22.73 7.72 4.70
CA VAL A 391 -24.13 8.09 4.94
C VAL A 391 -24.52 9.36 4.16
N VAL A 392 -23.66 10.39 4.17
CA VAL A 392 -23.93 11.64 3.45
C VAL A 392 -23.98 11.41 1.95
N MET A 393 -23.07 10.59 1.41
CA MET A 393 -23.08 10.24 -0.02
C MET A 393 -24.34 9.44 -0.38
N LEU A 394 -24.59 8.33 0.31
CA LEU A 394 -25.71 7.43 0.02
C LEU A 394 -27.05 8.17 0.10
N VAL A 395 -27.30 8.92 1.18
CA VAL A 395 -28.53 9.71 1.34
C VAL A 395 -28.59 10.87 0.34
N GLY A 396 -27.46 11.51 0.03
CA GLY A 396 -27.37 12.57 -0.97
C GLY A 396 -27.72 12.10 -2.40
N PHE A 397 -27.52 10.81 -2.68
CA PHE A 397 -27.93 10.14 -3.92
C PHE A 397 -29.28 9.41 -3.81
N GLY A 398 -30.00 9.54 -2.69
CA GLY A 398 -31.36 9.03 -2.54
C GLY A 398 -31.48 7.60 -2.03
N ALA A 399 -30.40 6.99 -1.52
CA ALA A 399 -30.46 5.69 -0.86
C ALA A 399 -31.42 5.74 0.35
N GLN A 400 -32.21 4.69 0.52
CA GLN A 400 -33.17 4.56 1.61
C GLN A 400 -32.76 3.41 2.51
N LEU A 401 -33.08 3.52 3.81
CA LEU A 401 -32.99 2.38 4.71
C LEU A 401 -34.11 1.39 4.39
N ARG A 402 -33.89 0.12 4.73
CA ARG A 402 -34.94 -0.89 4.62
C ARG A 402 -36.22 -0.45 5.38
N PRO A 403 -37.42 -0.79 4.88
CA PRO A 403 -38.65 -0.57 5.63
C PRO A 403 -38.67 -1.39 6.93
N GLN A 404 -38.53 -0.74 8.08
CA GLN A 404 -38.58 -1.41 9.39
C GLN A 404 -39.23 -0.51 10.46
N ARG A 405 -39.82 -1.13 11.49
CA ARG A 405 -40.29 -0.43 12.68
C ARG A 405 -39.11 0.29 13.37
N GLN A 406 -39.34 1.52 13.81
CA GLN A 406 -38.29 2.43 14.27
C GLN A 406 -37.69 2.08 15.64
N ASP A 407 -38.34 1.19 16.39
CA ASP A 407 -37.89 0.64 17.68
C ASP A 407 -36.83 -0.45 17.51
N HIS A 408 -36.84 -1.17 16.39
CA HIS A 408 -35.87 -2.23 16.09
C HIS A 408 -34.60 -1.70 15.39
N LEU A 409 -34.49 -0.38 15.19
CA LEU A 409 -33.31 0.25 14.58
C LEU A 409 -32.12 0.14 15.55
N LYS A 410 -31.14 -0.68 15.18
CA LYS A 410 -29.86 -0.73 15.90
C LYS A 410 -29.05 0.52 15.60
N LEU A 411 -28.55 1.16 16.63
CA LEU A 411 -27.64 2.30 16.51
C LEU A 411 -26.33 1.86 15.85
N TRP A 412 -25.68 2.78 15.13
CA TRP A 412 -24.36 2.56 14.57
C TRP A 412 -23.34 2.09 15.63
N SER A 413 -22.58 1.04 15.31
CA SER A 413 -21.72 0.33 16.28
C SER A 413 -20.58 1.18 16.86
N GLY A 414 -20.09 2.19 16.12
CA GLY A 414 -19.03 3.08 16.60
C GLY A 414 -19.52 4.22 17.50
N HIS A 415 -20.81 4.29 17.84
CA HIS A 415 -21.34 5.34 18.70
C HIS A 415 -20.65 5.38 20.07
N ASP A 416 -20.43 4.22 20.69
CA ASP A 416 -19.85 4.13 22.03
C ASP A 416 -18.36 4.45 22.05
N SER A 417 -17.62 4.10 20.99
CA SER A 417 -16.22 4.49 20.86
C SER A 417 -16.09 6.01 20.71
N ILE A 418 -16.96 6.63 19.91
CA ILE A 418 -16.98 8.10 19.79
C ILE A 418 -17.34 8.77 21.10
N ALA A 419 -18.33 8.26 21.84
CA ALA A 419 -18.71 8.86 23.11
C ALA A 419 -17.51 8.92 24.07
N LYS A 420 -16.70 7.86 24.11
CA LYS A 420 -15.44 7.82 24.86
C LYS A 420 -14.37 8.77 24.31
N ASP A 421 -14.24 8.88 23.00
CA ASP A 421 -13.27 9.79 22.36
C ASP A 421 -13.64 11.27 22.58
N ILE A 422 -14.94 11.61 22.53
CA ILE A 422 -15.44 12.95 22.88
C ILE A 422 -15.10 13.26 24.33
N GLU A 423 -15.32 12.32 25.25
CA GLU A 423 -15.01 12.53 26.66
C GLU A 423 -13.52 12.81 26.87
N ARG A 424 -12.63 11.99 26.28
CA ARG A 424 -11.17 12.21 26.35
C ARG A 424 -10.74 13.53 25.72
N THR A 425 -11.26 13.87 24.54
CA THR A 425 -10.89 15.10 23.84
C THR A 425 -11.46 16.35 24.53
N SER A 426 -12.61 16.24 25.20
CA SER A 426 -13.20 17.36 25.94
C SER A 426 -12.31 17.86 27.07
N ASP A 427 -11.58 16.97 27.74
CA ASP A 427 -10.64 17.34 28.81
C ASP A 427 -9.46 18.15 28.24
N SER A 428 -8.88 17.70 27.12
CA SER A 428 -7.81 18.44 26.45
C SER A 428 -8.28 19.79 25.89
N LEU A 429 -9.48 19.83 25.30
CA LEU A 429 -10.04 21.05 24.72
C LEU A 429 -10.45 22.08 25.78
N ALA A 430 -10.90 21.64 26.96
CA ALA A 430 -11.18 22.54 28.07
C ALA A 430 -9.92 23.28 28.53
N VAL A 431 -8.77 22.59 28.59
CA VAL A 431 -7.47 23.21 28.88
C VAL A 431 -7.12 24.24 27.81
N VAL A 432 -7.29 23.92 26.52
CA VAL A 432 -7.01 24.86 25.42
C VAL A 432 -7.91 26.10 25.51
N ALA A 433 -9.22 25.94 25.78
CA ALA A 433 -10.13 27.06 25.96
C ALA A 433 -9.71 27.95 27.14
N VAL A 434 -9.40 27.35 28.30
CA VAL A 434 -8.90 28.11 29.45
C VAL A 434 -7.61 28.87 29.09
N LEU A 435 -6.68 28.26 28.36
CA LEU A 435 -5.46 28.94 27.90
C LEU A 435 -5.78 30.13 26.98
N ILE A 436 -6.69 29.98 26.02
CA ILE A 436 -7.12 31.10 25.15
C ILE A 436 -7.75 32.22 25.99
N ALA A 437 -8.61 31.89 26.96
CA ALA A 437 -9.24 32.87 27.84
C ALA A 437 -8.20 33.61 28.69
N THR A 438 -7.20 32.89 29.24
CA THR A 438 -6.14 33.48 30.05
C THR A 438 -5.23 34.39 29.23
N ALA A 439 -4.90 34.00 27.99
CA ALA A 439 -4.08 34.82 27.10
C ALA A 439 -4.81 36.11 26.68
N ALA A 440 -6.09 36.01 26.31
CA ALA A 440 -6.91 37.17 25.99
C ALA A 440 -7.04 38.09 27.21
N LEU A 441 -7.41 37.56 28.38
CA LEU A 441 -7.52 38.33 29.61
C LEU A 441 -6.21 39.03 29.99
N ALA A 442 -5.06 38.35 29.85
CA ALA A 442 -3.75 38.94 30.09
C ALA A 442 -3.42 40.07 29.10
N ALA A 443 -3.83 39.95 27.84
CA ALA A 443 -3.69 41.02 26.84
C ALA A 443 -4.59 42.22 27.17
N GLY A 444 -5.80 41.99 27.68
CA GLY A 444 -6.69 43.04 28.17
C GLY A 444 -6.12 43.82 29.35
N PHE A 445 -5.40 43.17 30.28
CA PHE A 445 -4.75 43.85 31.41
C PHE A 445 -3.40 44.48 31.08
N ASN A 446 -2.64 43.89 30.15
CA ASN A 446 -1.37 44.44 29.68
C ASN A 446 -1.61 45.29 28.43
N VAL A 447 -2.34 46.39 28.64
CA VAL A 447 -2.82 47.25 27.56
C VAL A 447 -1.62 47.74 26.72
N PRO A 448 -1.61 47.48 25.40
CA PRO A 448 -0.55 47.92 24.52
C PRO A 448 -0.49 49.46 24.48
N GLY A 449 0.72 50.02 24.59
CA GLY A 449 0.93 51.46 24.74
C GLY A 449 1.02 51.94 26.20
N GLY A 450 0.73 51.07 27.17
CA GLY A 450 0.87 51.36 28.60
C GLY A 450 -0.22 52.27 29.16
N TYR A 451 -0.09 52.59 30.44
CA TYR A 451 -1.01 53.43 31.19
C TYR A 451 -0.45 54.85 31.36
N GLY A 452 -1.32 55.85 31.32
CA GLY A 452 -0.95 57.24 31.56
C GLY A 452 -0.54 57.46 33.01
N GLU A 453 0.58 58.15 33.24
CA GLU A 453 1.23 58.31 34.56
C GLU A 453 0.34 58.95 35.64
N LYS A 454 -0.70 59.70 35.25
CA LYS A 454 -1.54 60.49 36.18
C LYS A 454 -2.95 59.97 36.37
N THR A 455 -3.57 59.40 35.33
CA THR A 455 -4.97 58.94 35.38
C THR A 455 -5.08 57.42 35.49
N GLY A 456 -4.02 56.67 35.14
CA GLY A 456 -4.08 55.22 35.05
C GLY A 456 -4.92 54.71 33.88
N GLU A 457 -5.31 55.58 32.95
CA GLU A 457 -6.06 55.24 31.73
C GLU A 457 -5.11 54.78 30.62
N ALA A 458 -5.63 54.07 29.63
CA ALA A 458 -4.85 53.58 28.51
C ALA A 458 -4.43 54.72 27.58
N ASN A 459 -3.13 54.81 27.22
CA ASN A 459 -2.61 55.89 26.37
C ASN A 459 -3.23 55.96 24.95
N LEU A 460 -3.89 54.88 24.50
CA LEU A 460 -4.50 54.76 23.18
C LEU A 460 -6.04 54.84 23.22
N GLU A 461 -6.63 55.26 24.34
CA GLU A 461 -8.09 55.26 24.56
C GLU A 461 -8.88 56.00 23.45
N ASP A 462 -8.35 57.09 22.91
CA ASP A 462 -9.02 57.89 21.89
C ASP A 462 -9.04 57.24 20.50
N ARG A 463 -8.22 56.21 20.25
CA ARG A 463 -8.20 55.54 18.94
C ARG A 463 -9.37 54.57 18.79
N LEU A 464 -10.13 54.72 17.71
CA LEU A 464 -11.24 53.81 17.38
C LEU A 464 -10.77 52.36 17.19
N VAL A 465 -9.59 52.16 16.60
CA VAL A 465 -8.97 50.84 16.43
C VAL A 465 -8.69 50.16 17.78
N PHE A 466 -8.25 50.94 18.77
CA PHE A 466 -8.01 50.44 20.13
C PHE A 466 -9.30 50.03 20.86
N LYS A 467 -10.39 50.79 20.68
CA LYS A 467 -11.73 50.37 21.16
C LYS A 467 -12.20 49.08 20.47
N GLY A 468 -11.90 48.93 19.17
CA GLY A 468 -12.13 47.70 18.42
C GLY A 468 -11.36 46.49 18.98
N PHE A 469 -10.11 46.68 19.38
CA PHE A 469 -9.32 45.66 20.07
C PHE A 469 -10.00 45.18 21.36
N LEU A 470 -10.40 46.09 22.25
CA LEU A 470 -11.03 45.73 23.53
C LEU A 470 -12.32 44.91 23.33
N VAL A 471 -13.16 45.30 22.36
CA VAL A 471 -14.39 44.57 22.04
C VAL A 471 -14.08 43.16 21.53
N LEU A 472 -13.09 43.02 20.64
CA LEU A 472 -12.68 41.72 20.11
C LEU A 472 -12.08 40.82 21.20
N ASP A 473 -11.24 41.37 22.07
CA ASP A 473 -10.61 40.64 23.17
C ASP A 473 -11.64 40.15 24.21
N ILE A 474 -12.56 41.02 24.62
CA ILE A 474 -13.69 40.65 25.51
C ILE A 474 -14.55 39.56 24.86
N SER A 475 -14.82 39.67 23.55
CA SER A 475 -15.58 38.65 22.84
C SER A 475 -14.83 37.31 22.79
N ALA A 476 -13.50 37.32 22.69
CA ALA A 476 -12.67 36.12 22.73
C ALA A 476 -12.75 35.44 24.10
N VAL A 477 -12.63 36.21 25.20
CA VAL A 477 -12.78 35.69 26.57
C VAL A 477 -14.17 35.11 26.77
N ALA A 478 -15.23 35.84 26.42
CA ALA A 478 -16.61 35.39 26.60
C ALA A 478 -16.89 34.10 25.82
N ALA A 479 -16.50 34.04 24.55
CA ALA A 479 -16.67 32.84 23.73
C ALA A 479 -15.89 31.64 24.30
N SER A 480 -14.69 31.87 24.85
CA SER A 480 -13.90 30.79 25.45
C SER A 480 -14.51 30.26 26.76
N VAL A 481 -14.99 31.15 27.63
CA VAL A 481 -15.67 30.74 28.87
C VAL A 481 -16.94 29.95 28.56
N VAL A 482 -17.74 30.40 27.58
CA VAL A 482 -18.91 29.65 27.09
C VAL A 482 -18.49 28.28 26.57
N ALA A 483 -17.37 28.17 25.85
CA ALA A 483 -16.87 26.87 25.40
C ALA A 483 -16.55 25.92 26.56
N VAL A 484 -15.88 26.40 27.61
CA VAL A 484 -15.58 25.59 28.82
C VAL A 484 -16.87 25.11 29.48
N ILE A 485 -17.85 25.99 29.68
CA ILE A 485 -19.15 25.64 30.27
C ILE A 485 -19.84 24.55 29.44
N LEU A 486 -19.83 24.68 28.11
CA LEU A 486 -20.43 23.71 27.21
C LEU A 486 -19.70 22.35 27.21
N LEU A 487 -18.38 22.32 27.34
CA LEU A 487 -17.59 21.08 27.47
C LEU A 487 -17.92 20.36 28.78
N VAL A 488 -17.94 21.07 29.90
CA VAL A 488 -18.28 20.51 31.22
C VAL A 488 -19.72 20.01 31.25
N TYR A 489 -20.66 20.80 30.72
CA TYR A 489 -22.06 20.41 30.62
C TYR A 489 -22.25 19.15 29.76
N GLY A 490 -21.54 19.07 28.63
CA GLY A 490 -21.55 17.89 27.76
C GLY A 490 -21.09 16.62 28.48
N LYS A 491 -20.07 16.72 29.34
CA LYS A 491 -19.57 15.59 30.14
C LYS A 491 -20.57 15.17 31.22
N ALA A 492 -21.17 16.13 31.92
CA ALA A 492 -22.14 15.87 32.99
C ALA A 492 -23.45 15.24 32.47
N SER A 493 -23.86 15.56 31.24
CA SER A 493 -25.14 15.12 30.69
C SER A 493 -25.24 13.60 30.49
N ARG A 494 -24.12 12.87 30.27
CA ARG A 494 -24.03 11.42 29.98
C ARG A 494 -25.03 10.86 28.94
N SER A 495 -25.76 11.74 28.25
CA SER A 495 -26.91 11.43 27.41
C SER A 495 -26.58 11.64 25.94
N ALA A 496 -27.41 11.09 25.05
CA ALA A 496 -27.30 11.22 23.60
C ALA A 496 -27.24 12.68 23.09
N GLY A 497 -27.53 13.67 23.94
CA GLY A 497 -27.36 15.11 23.67
C GLY A 497 -25.93 15.66 23.83
N SER A 498 -25.01 14.92 24.46
CA SER A 498 -23.64 15.38 24.80
C SER A 498 -22.83 15.86 23.58
N TRP A 499 -23.04 15.25 22.41
CA TRP A 499 -22.36 15.68 21.18
C TRP A 499 -22.78 17.09 20.74
N LYS A 500 -24.04 17.51 20.95
CA LYS A 500 -24.50 18.84 20.51
C LYS A 500 -23.80 19.94 21.29
N SER A 501 -23.64 19.76 22.61
CA SER A 501 -22.88 20.69 23.44
C SER A 501 -21.39 20.68 23.09
N PHE A 502 -20.80 19.50 22.84
CA PHE A 502 -19.41 19.40 22.38
C PHE A 502 -19.18 20.12 21.03
N ALA A 503 -20.08 19.90 20.08
CA ALA A 503 -20.10 20.57 18.78
C ALA A 503 -20.20 22.10 18.90
N ALA A 504 -21.07 22.60 19.78
CA ALA A 504 -21.23 24.02 20.05
C ALA A 504 -20.00 24.61 20.75
N ALA A 505 -19.40 23.88 21.71
CA ALA A 505 -18.16 24.30 22.36
C ALA A 505 -17.01 24.47 21.37
N LEU A 506 -16.88 23.53 20.42
CA LEU A 506 -15.86 23.63 19.37
C LEU A 506 -16.06 24.89 18.53
N GLN A 507 -17.29 25.23 18.16
CA GLN A 507 -17.59 26.49 17.46
C GLN A 507 -17.22 27.73 18.27
N CYS A 508 -17.52 27.74 19.57
CA CYS A 508 -17.16 28.83 20.47
C CYS A 508 -15.63 28.99 20.62
N MET A 509 -14.88 27.89 20.73
CA MET A 509 -13.41 27.96 20.76
C MET A 509 -12.83 28.52 19.46
N TRP A 510 -13.35 28.09 18.31
CA TRP A 510 -12.92 28.61 17.02
C TRP A 510 -13.24 30.11 16.88
N ALA A 511 -14.44 30.54 17.27
CA ALA A 511 -14.80 31.95 17.30
C ALA A 511 -13.84 32.76 18.21
N SER A 512 -13.54 32.22 19.39
CA SER A 512 -12.59 32.83 20.34
C SER A 512 -11.19 33.00 19.74
N LEU A 513 -10.67 31.96 19.06
CA LEU A 513 -9.36 32.01 18.39
C LEU A 513 -9.31 33.08 17.29
N ILE A 514 -10.37 33.20 16.49
CA ILE A 514 -10.44 34.21 15.42
C ILE A 514 -10.54 35.63 16.03
N CYS A 515 -11.38 35.81 17.05
CA CYS A 515 -11.48 37.09 17.75
C CYS A 515 -10.14 37.50 18.37
N LEU A 516 -9.41 36.57 18.99
CA LEU A 516 -8.08 36.83 19.54
C LEU A 516 -7.08 37.22 18.44
N MET A 517 -7.11 36.56 17.27
CA MET A 517 -6.25 36.91 16.15
C MET A 517 -6.58 38.30 15.57
N LEU A 518 -7.86 38.67 15.47
CA LEU A 518 -8.29 40.00 15.05
C LEU A 518 -7.97 41.07 16.09
N ALA A 519 -8.07 40.75 17.38
CA ALA A 519 -7.66 41.62 18.48
C ALA A 519 -6.17 41.93 18.39
N PHE A 520 -5.33 40.92 18.17
CA PHE A 520 -3.90 41.10 17.93
C PHE A 520 -3.61 42.00 16.71
N TYR A 521 -4.39 41.86 15.63
CA TYR A 521 -4.29 42.75 14.48
C TYR A 521 -4.63 44.21 14.82
N ALA A 522 -5.74 44.44 15.52
CA ALA A 522 -6.14 45.79 15.95
C ALA A 522 -5.08 46.45 16.85
N VAL A 523 -4.39 45.68 17.71
CA VAL A 523 -3.28 46.16 18.54
C VAL A 523 -2.07 46.55 17.70
N LEU A 524 -1.65 45.70 16.77
CA LEU A 524 -0.50 46.00 15.91
C LEU A 524 -0.72 47.28 15.09
N ASP A 525 -1.93 47.46 14.58
CA ASP A 525 -2.32 48.68 13.87
C ASP A 525 -2.31 49.91 14.78
N ALA A 526 -2.81 49.78 16.02
CA ALA A 526 -2.84 50.89 16.97
C ALA A 526 -1.43 51.35 17.44
N VAL A 527 -0.45 50.44 17.49
CA VAL A 527 0.89 50.70 18.07
C VAL A 527 1.96 51.02 17.01
N THR A 528 1.86 50.50 15.79
CA THR A 528 2.94 50.62 14.79
C THR A 528 2.76 51.81 13.85
N THR A 529 3.85 52.52 13.55
CA THR A 529 3.83 53.73 12.69
C THR A 529 4.18 53.46 11.23
N THR A 530 4.75 52.29 10.91
CA THR A 530 5.29 51.97 9.58
C THR A 530 4.29 51.21 8.71
N LYS A 531 3.79 51.89 7.66
CA LYS A 531 2.71 51.34 6.82
C LYS A 531 3.06 50.12 5.97
N ALA A 532 4.35 49.85 5.77
CA ALA A 532 4.80 48.77 4.88
C ALA A 532 4.72 47.37 5.53
N VAL A 533 4.98 47.26 6.84
CA VAL A 533 5.04 45.96 7.52
C VAL A 533 3.65 45.35 7.65
N TYR A 534 2.62 46.13 7.98
CA TYR A 534 1.24 45.60 8.07
C TYR A 534 0.61 45.39 6.68
N ARG A 535 0.90 46.25 5.70
CA ARG A 535 0.30 46.15 4.34
C ARG A 535 0.76 44.91 3.59
N TYR A 536 1.95 44.37 3.87
CA TYR A 536 2.50 43.19 3.19
C TYR A 536 2.69 41.97 4.10
N GLY A 537 3.12 42.13 5.35
CA GLY A 537 3.38 40.99 6.25
C GLY A 537 2.11 40.26 6.70
N PHE A 538 1.02 40.99 6.92
CA PHE A 538 -0.24 40.40 7.40
C PHE A 538 -1.03 39.64 6.33
N PRO A 539 -1.19 40.12 5.07
CA PRO A 539 -1.79 39.31 4.01
C PRO A 539 -1.08 37.97 3.82
N VAL A 540 0.24 37.91 4.05
CA VAL A 540 1.01 36.67 4.01
C VAL A 540 0.64 35.73 5.15
N ILE A 541 0.60 36.21 6.41
CA ILE A 541 0.22 35.38 7.57
C ILE A 541 -1.24 34.91 7.45
N PHE A 542 -2.15 35.80 7.05
CA PHE A 542 -3.54 35.48 6.81
C PHE A 542 -3.69 34.46 5.66
N ALA A 543 -2.97 34.65 4.54
CA ALA A 543 -2.94 33.69 3.45
C ALA A 543 -2.40 32.33 3.93
N CYS A 544 -1.37 32.29 4.76
CA CYS A 544 -0.86 31.03 5.35
C CYS A 544 -1.92 30.33 6.22
N ILE A 545 -2.67 31.08 7.03
CA ILE A 545 -3.74 30.54 7.87
C ILE A 545 -4.93 30.06 7.03
N VAL A 546 -5.28 30.79 5.96
CA VAL A 546 -6.31 30.38 5.00
C VAL A 546 -5.87 29.14 4.22
N VAL A 547 -4.61 29.05 3.80
CA VAL A 547 -4.06 27.86 3.14
C VAL A 547 -4.06 26.68 4.11
N LEU A 548 -3.67 26.89 5.37
CA LEU A 548 -3.71 25.86 6.40
C LEU A 548 -5.15 25.41 6.71
N SER A 549 -6.11 26.34 6.78
CA SER A 549 -7.51 26.01 7.02
C SER A 549 -8.13 25.28 5.84
N ILE A 550 -7.85 25.69 4.59
CA ILE A 550 -8.26 24.96 3.39
C ILE A 550 -7.63 23.56 3.36
N PHE A 551 -6.35 23.44 3.73
CA PHE A 551 -5.66 22.14 3.81
C PHE A 551 -6.34 21.22 4.83
N ILE A 552 -6.64 21.71 6.04
CA ILE A 552 -7.35 20.96 7.07
C ILE A 552 -8.76 20.58 6.60
N MET A 553 -9.51 21.53 6.03
CA MET A 553 -10.87 21.29 5.51
C MET A 553 -10.87 20.24 4.39
N SER A 554 -9.88 20.26 3.49
CA SER A 554 -9.77 19.26 2.40
C SER A 554 -9.59 17.82 2.90
N ARG A 555 -9.09 17.64 4.13
CA ARG A 555 -8.93 16.33 4.78
C ARG A 555 -10.20 15.88 5.51
N ILE A 556 -10.89 16.84 6.11
CA ILE A 556 -12.04 16.63 7.00
C ILE A 556 -13.37 16.60 6.24
N GLU A 557 -13.46 17.24 5.07
CA GLU A 557 -14.69 17.36 4.29
C GLU A 557 -15.35 15.99 4.01
N PRO A 558 -16.66 15.86 4.27
CA PRO A 558 -17.37 14.60 4.16
C PRO A 558 -17.55 14.16 2.70
N VAL A 559 -17.61 15.10 1.75
CA VAL A 559 -17.75 14.78 0.32
C VAL A 559 -17.04 15.85 -0.51
N ARG A 560 -16.45 15.45 -1.64
CA ARG A 560 -15.75 16.35 -2.58
C ARG A 560 -16.64 17.43 -3.21
N THR A 561 -17.96 17.31 -3.13
CA THR A 561 -18.89 18.24 -3.80
C THR A 561 -19.85 18.85 -2.82
N SER A 562 -19.90 20.18 -2.79
CA SER A 562 -20.91 20.96 -2.07
C SER A 562 -22.34 20.56 -2.46
N LEU A 563 -22.56 20.09 -3.69
CA LEU A 563 -23.87 19.65 -4.19
C LEU A 563 -24.44 18.43 -3.45
N THR A 564 -23.62 17.44 -3.10
CA THR A 564 -24.09 16.23 -2.37
C THR A 564 -24.43 16.59 -0.93
N VAL A 565 -23.61 17.43 -0.31
CA VAL A 565 -23.90 18.03 1.00
C VAL A 565 -25.18 18.86 0.95
N TRP A 566 -25.38 19.67 -0.10
CA TRP A 566 -26.60 20.44 -0.31
C TRP A 566 -27.83 19.55 -0.47
N ARG A 567 -27.74 18.46 -1.25
CA ARG A 567 -28.83 17.47 -1.41
C ARG A 567 -29.18 16.81 -0.08
N PHE A 568 -28.17 16.40 0.68
CA PHE A 568 -28.34 15.85 2.02
C PHE A 568 -29.04 16.86 2.96
N MET A 569 -28.60 18.12 2.94
CA MET A 569 -29.21 19.20 3.72
C MET A 569 -30.62 19.55 3.26
N CYS A 570 -30.92 19.48 1.96
CA CYS A 570 -32.27 19.64 1.43
C CYS A 570 -33.21 18.53 1.90
N HIS A 571 -32.73 17.28 1.94
CA HIS A 571 -33.49 16.16 2.51
C HIS A 571 -33.82 16.41 3.99
N ARG A 572 -32.85 16.90 4.76
CA ARG A 572 -33.06 17.33 6.15
C ARG A 572 -34.08 18.47 6.28
N ALA A 573 -33.94 19.53 5.48
CA ALA A 573 -34.79 20.72 5.55
C ALA A 573 -36.24 20.45 5.12
N LYS A 574 -36.45 19.53 4.15
CA LYS A 574 -37.78 19.07 3.76
C LYS A 574 -38.47 18.29 4.89
N SER A 575 -37.72 17.50 5.67
CA SER A 575 -38.27 16.83 6.87
C SER A 575 -38.69 17.83 7.96
N SER A 576 -37.90 18.89 8.21
CA SER A 576 -38.21 19.86 9.28
C SER A 576 -39.39 20.78 9.00
N ARG A 577 -39.73 21.03 7.72
CA ARG A 577 -40.87 21.89 7.33
C ARG A 577 -42.24 21.21 7.45
N GLN A 578 -42.30 19.93 7.78
CA GLN A 578 -43.55 19.16 7.81
C GLN A 578 -44.40 19.33 9.08
N THR A 579 -43.97 20.15 10.04
CA THR A 579 -44.86 20.62 11.14
C THR A 579 -45.83 21.72 10.70
N GLY A 580 -45.73 22.26 9.48
CA GLY A 580 -46.49 23.45 9.08
C GLY A 580 -47.55 23.31 7.98
N TRP A 581 -47.34 22.53 6.90
CA TRP A 581 -48.22 22.63 5.71
C TRP A 581 -48.56 21.25 5.12
N ARG A 582 -49.84 20.87 5.24
CA ARG A 582 -50.47 19.75 4.52
C ARG A 582 -50.85 20.21 3.12
N PHE A 583 -50.14 19.83 2.05
CA PHE A 583 -50.76 19.58 0.74
C PHE A 583 -49.82 18.80 -0.21
N MET A 584 -50.45 17.90 -0.98
CA MET A 584 -49.97 17.09 -2.12
C MET A 584 -49.18 15.79 -1.87
N CYS A 585 -49.69 14.71 -2.49
CA CYS A 585 -49.58 13.32 -2.03
C CYS A 585 -48.62 12.42 -2.84
N GLN A 586 -47.69 12.95 -3.62
CA GLN A 586 -46.71 12.12 -4.37
C GLN A 586 -45.26 12.25 -3.88
N GLN A 587 -44.97 13.21 -2.99
CA GLN A 587 -43.64 13.43 -2.39
C GLN A 587 -43.46 12.82 -0.99
N ARG A 588 -44.47 12.13 -0.45
CA ARG A 588 -44.50 11.66 0.95
C ARG A 588 -43.58 10.47 1.25
N CYS A 589 -43.21 9.66 0.24
CA CYS A 589 -42.36 8.48 0.44
C CYS A 589 -40.90 8.84 0.76
N HIS A 590 -40.36 9.89 0.12
CA HIS A 590 -38.97 10.33 0.37
C HIS A 590 -38.73 10.98 1.74
N LEU A 591 -39.78 11.47 2.43
CA LEU A 591 -39.62 12.16 3.72
C LEU A 591 -39.59 11.22 4.93
N LYS A 592 -40.18 10.01 4.84
CA LYS A 592 -40.26 9.08 5.98
C LYS A 592 -38.91 8.44 6.35
N GLY A 593 -38.02 8.27 5.38
CA GLY A 593 -36.69 7.67 5.59
C GLY A 593 -35.76 8.51 6.47
N TRP A 594 -35.90 9.84 6.47
CA TRP A 594 -34.99 10.73 7.20
C TRP A 594 -34.99 10.49 8.71
N HIS A 595 -36.16 10.24 9.31
CA HIS A 595 -36.24 9.97 10.75
C HIS A 595 -35.52 8.68 11.14
N ALA A 596 -35.57 7.65 10.30
CA ALA A 596 -34.84 6.41 10.52
C ALA A 596 -33.32 6.63 10.41
N VAL A 597 -32.87 7.36 9.39
CA VAL A 597 -31.46 7.74 9.22
C VAL A 597 -30.96 8.56 10.42
N GLN A 598 -31.75 9.51 10.90
CA GLN A 598 -31.38 10.33 12.06
C GLN A 598 -31.31 9.52 13.36
N ARG A 599 -32.15 8.49 13.53
CA ARG A 599 -32.09 7.61 14.70
C ARG A 599 -30.89 6.68 14.65
N GLN A 600 -30.56 6.14 13.48
CA GLN A 600 -29.44 5.20 13.33
C GLN A 600 -28.08 5.91 13.31
N PHE A 601 -28.02 7.10 12.71
CA PHE A 601 -26.82 7.93 12.56
C PHE A 601 -27.03 9.36 13.10
N PRO A 602 -27.27 9.53 14.41
CA PRO A 602 -27.60 10.84 14.98
C PRO A 602 -26.49 11.88 14.81
N LEU A 603 -25.24 11.41 14.75
CA LEU A 603 -24.05 12.26 14.65
C LEU A 603 -23.82 12.78 13.22
N ALA A 604 -24.17 12.03 12.18
CA ALA A 604 -23.86 12.38 10.79
C ALA A 604 -24.55 13.69 10.37
N GLY A 605 -25.85 13.82 10.65
CA GLY A 605 -26.59 15.06 10.38
C GLY A 605 -26.05 16.26 11.16
N ALA A 606 -25.77 16.08 12.45
CA ALA A 606 -25.25 17.13 13.31
C ALA A 606 -23.86 17.60 12.86
N TYR A 607 -22.99 16.67 12.48
CA TYR A 607 -21.64 16.95 11.98
C TYR A 607 -21.67 17.77 10.70
N VAL A 608 -22.48 17.40 9.70
CA VAL A 608 -22.59 18.16 8.45
C VAL A 608 -23.09 19.58 8.69
N LEU A 609 -24.09 19.75 9.56
CA LEU A 609 -24.58 21.08 9.93
C LEU A 609 -23.49 21.89 10.63
N ASN A 610 -22.76 21.28 11.57
CA ASN A 610 -21.66 21.93 12.26
C ASN A 610 -20.58 22.37 11.28
N LEU A 611 -20.22 21.52 10.31
CA LEU A 611 -19.26 21.88 9.26
C LEU A 611 -19.75 23.04 8.38
N CYS A 612 -21.03 23.04 7.98
CA CYS A 612 -21.60 24.17 7.24
C CYS A 612 -21.60 25.46 8.06
N LEU A 613 -21.97 25.38 9.35
CA LEU A 613 -21.92 26.52 10.27
C LEU A 613 -20.48 27.01 10.42
N PHE A 614 -19.51 26.10 10.59
CA PHE A 614 -18.09 26.41 10.65
C PHE A 614 -17.62 27.19 9.43
N THR A 615 -17.95 26.72 8.23
CA THR A 615 -17.57 27.42 6.99
C THR A 615 -18.22 28.80 6.91
N ALA A 616 -19.48 28.93 7.33
CA ALA A 616 -20.19 30.20 7.30
C ALA A 616 -19.64 31.19 8.34
N THR A 617 -19.37 30.75 9.57
CA THR A 617 -18.78 31.59 10.62
C THR A 617 -17.36 32.00 10.27
N TYR A 618 -16.55 31.09 9.74
CA TYR A 618 -15.19 31.37 9.28
C TYR A 618 -15.16 32.47 8.21
N VAL A 619 -16.01 32.33 7.17
CA VAL A 619 -16.12 33.33 6.10
C VAL A 619 -16.67 34.66 6.64
N LEU A 620 -17.70 34.62 7.49
CA LEU A 620 -18.32 35.83 8.03
C LEU A 620 -17.36 36.61 8.93
N ILE A 621 -16.72 35.95 9.91
CA ILE A 621 -15.82 36.63 10.85
C ILE A 621 -14.56 37.13 10.12
N GLY A 622 -14.04 36.35 9.17
CA GLY A 622 -12.89 36.78 8.35
C GLY A 622 -13.20 38.03 7.51
N ILE A 623 -14.33 38.05 6.80
CA ILE A 623 -14.72 39.20 5.97
C ILE A 623 -15.08 40.41 6.83
N VAL A 624 -15.95 40.23 7.82
CA VAL A 624 -16.43 41.33 8.68
C VAL A 624 -15.30 41.90 9.52
N GLY A 625 -14.43 41.07 10.08
CA GLY A 625 -13.28 41.53 10.86
C GLY A 625 -12.30 42.34 10.01
N PHE A 626 -11.92 41.83 8.83
CA PHE A 626 -10.95 42.52 7.97
C PHE A 626 -11.51 43.84 7.39
N VAL A 627 -12.73 43.80 6.86
CA VAL A 627 -13.39 44.98 6.29
C VAL A 627 -13.70 45.99 7.40
N GLY A 628 -14.18 45.53 8.54
CA GLY A 628 -14.52 46.38 9.68
C GLY A 628 -13.33 47.17 10.20
N ILE A 629 -12.17 46.54 10.37
CA ILE A 629 -10.97 47.23 10.87
C ILE A 629 -10.42 48.19 9.81
N SER A 630 -10.43 47.79 8.53
CA SER A 630 -10.04 48.68 7.42
C SER A 630 -10.96 49.91 7.30
N TRP A 631 -12.24 49.75 7.58
CA TRP A 631 -13.21 50.84 7.55
C TRP A 631 -13.07 51.78 8.76
N LEU A 632 -12.81 51.23 9.96
CA LEU A 632 -12.47 52.02 11.14
C LEU A 632 -11.21 52.87 10.92
N GLU A 633 -10.19 52.32 10.25
CA GLU A 633 -8.99 53.08 9.86
C GLU A 633 -9.34 54.24 8.90
N GLN A 634 -10.20 54.01 7.92
CA GLN A 634 -10.64 55.06 7.00
C GLN A 634 -11.45 56.15 7.69
N LEU A 635 -12.36 55.78 8.60
CA LEU A 635 -13.12 56.72 9.41
C LEU A 635 -12.23 57.57 10.30
N GLN A 636 -11.24 56.95 10.96
CA GLN A 636 -10.28 57.66 11.80
C GLN A 636 -9.34 58.60 11.00
N ARG A 637 -9.28 58.48 9.67
CA ARG A 637 -8.57 59.47 8.82
C ARG A 637 -9.48 60.60 8.33
N MET A 638 -10.79 60.42 8.37
CA MET A 638 -11.78 61.42 7.93
C MET A 638 -12.19 62.39 9.05
N PHE A 639 -12.13 61.93 10.30
CA PHE A 639 -12.29 62.73 11.51
C PHE A 639 -10.93 62.92 12.18
#